data_AF-A0A537JCS8-F1
#
_entry.id   AF-A0A537JCS8-F1
#
_cell.length_a   1.000
_cell.length_b   1.000
_cell.length_c   1.000
_cell.angle_alpha   90.00
_cell.angle_beta   90.00
_cell.angle_gamma   90.00
#
_symmetry.space_group_name_H-M   'P 1'
#
loop_
_entity.id
_entity.type
_entity.pdbx_description
1 polymer ?
#
loop_
_entity_poly.entity_id
_entity_poly.type
_entity_poly.pdbx_seq_one_letter_code
_entity_poly.pdbx_strand_id
1 'polypeptide(L)'
;MMQQRTWNVLLTVLLASRLAGQGFSENNFVRYTTAEGMSHNTVTAIEQDSIGYIWAATFSGLNRFNGTRFVQFHSNSDSLSLAAEDMAGMTWLDDHRLAIFTSGLHIVDTRTNTASNIFIPYHDKRYQWKFNTVMTAKGDSEGNVFLVTRSGFYHYDKNHRLVFRFDYYKEAEVPFTHFYFGNTFGRDLYEFDKNRLIIIGADGLYLYDKTKKELRKMTAADSPVMADFLNYPHAFYSFFQPRPGCLFILKSDRDTLVYVDLVKNRKVNSILPFKRLADEFHYRSKLIAIDDTTLYITGQFAGFYKMRFSLETGSVELNPRIYFTFYLCYDILKDKDNTVWVATNNGLFHQDPTRSQVQVTSLPTFITDSAPNARVNDIKIIGENIYVATYGVSGLLLFDRRTFQFNKLFTYENSQPSSAFVNCLMALDNTSLLLGTGGPMYRFNIATHHFTQIVPEKWEDGDWTNSFFKTRAGNIWTSCEQVYCYDPHVGQFRLQPGELHTRILRTNSFAEDAEGNIWLAGQGLCRYNMSLGKADRLIDSFPYIKMPQISIGPMLADNQNNLWFGVYNNGLTCYNIEKRSFRHFTREDGLPANNITALILIGDRLWMAGNSNVACMDLRTFNIVRFGKEDGFPDMPIVTGAKFYYDSAAQQLYLGFSSVIARFNPFEILQKKKPPKLFVENLAFGEKDNFLPEGRITTSWRNNDARITIGSIDFTDLNSQGFAYRILSDKAAVPWQQLGDQPLFSVSGLSPGLHRIQVKVFSLNNQWPEQIKEMSVVVLPPFWKTDWFIILISLLVLVCLYFFIRWRTNVARKKEMEKTHIEKLKADDYKNQFELEQITNYFSSSLANKKTEDEVLWDVAANLIGRMNYVDCIIYMWNKDKTKMVQKAAYGPKGKPELISEQIFEVVPGEGLVGHAVQTRQPVIVTDTRRDSRYRVDDAFRLSEICVPIIHNDELLGILDSEHHLPNYFSERDVKILTTIGTLISNKLKQIESEQSLEVKREELANINEQLAEARLSALQAQMNPHFVFNALNSIKRMILDGDSEKASRYLSKFALMIRMTLNHSKDIFVTLDENIEYLKAYLEMEQLRFDDSFSYTIFTGPNIDAGETIFPSLMIQPLVENAIWHGLLPARHEKRIIIRFTQCDNMITCLIEDNGIGIRESEKLKQMNGAIHHSLGLENLKKRIKIMNEKYDTNCALEIVDLKDVEKNKKGTRVTLQFNIINT
;
A
#
# COMPACT_ATOMS: atom_id res chain seq x y z
N MET A 1 -68.24 36.30 17.40
CA MET A 1 -67.35 35.26 17.96
C MET A 1 -67.03 34.07 17.03
N MET A 2 -67.71 33.84 15.88
CA MET A 2 -67.35 32.71 14.99
C MET A 2 -66.66 33.13 13.67
N GLN A 3 -66.88 34.36 13.18
CA GLN A 3 -66.14 34.95 12.05
C GLN A 3 -64.65 35.24 12.34
N GLN A 4 -64.28 35.37 13.62
CA GLN A 4 -62.89 35.54 14.05
C GLN A 4 -62.14 34.18 14.13
N ARG A 5 -62.88 33.06 14.20
CA ARG A 5 -62.30 31.71 14.17
C ARG A 5 -61.97 31.25 12.74
N THR A 6 -62.75 31.66 11.74
CA THR A 6 -62.46 31.31 10.33
C THR A 6 -61.24 32.04 9.78
N TRP A 7 -60.97 33.28 10.21
CA TRP A 7 -59.74 33.98 9.84
C TRP A 7 -58.47 33.41 10.51
N ASN A 8 -58.57 32.95 11.75
CA ASN A 8 -57.43 32.31 12.43
C ASN A 8 -57.12 30.91 11.90
N VAL A 9 -58.11 30.17 11.38
CA VAL A 9 -57.89 28.89 10.68
C VAL A 9 -57.25 29.13 9.31
N LEU A 10 -57.63 30.17 8.58
CA LEU A 10 -56.95 30.55 7.33
C LEU A 10 -55.53 31.07 7.56
N LEU A 11 -55.25 31.79 8.66
CA LEU A 11 -53.89 32.23 8.98
C LEU A 11 -52.99 31.10 9.50
N THR A 12 -53.54 30.06 10.15
CA THR A 12 -52.77 28.87 10.51
C THR A 12 -52.52 27.95 9.30
N VAL A 13 -53.44 27.90 8.33
CA VAL A 13 -53.20 27.23 7.04
C VAL A 13 -52.25 28.04 6.15
N LEU A 14 -52.20 29.36 6.26
CA LEU A 14 -51.18 30.19 5.60
C LEU A 14 -49.83 30.15 6.33
N LEU A 15 -49.78 29.86 7.64
CA LEU A 15 -48.54 29.49 8.34
C LEU A 15 -48.08 28.04 8.02
N ALA A 16 -48.93 27.22 7.40
CA ALA A 16 -48.52 25.97 6.76
C ALA A 16 -47.72 26.18 5.46
N SER A 17 -47.47 27.44 5.07
CA SER A 17 -46.37 27.81 4.16
C SER A 17 -44.98 27.69 4.80
N ARG A 18 -44.87 27.36 6.10
CA ARG A 18 -43.63 26.92 6.74
C ARG A 18 -43.39 25.43 6.53
N LEU A 19 -43.26 25.08 5.26
CA LEU A 19 -42.33 24.11 4.69
C LEU A 19 -42.47 24.34 3.19
N ALA A 20 -42.10 25.55 2.75
CA ALA A 20 -41.48 25.67 1.44
C ALA A 20 -40.35 24.63 1.44
N GLY A 21 -40.64 23.45 0.90
CA GLY A 21 -39.64 22.39 0.77
C GLY A 21 -38.42 23.04 0.18
N GLN A 22 -37.26 22.87 0.83
CA GLN A 22 -35.98 23.45 0.40
C GLN A 22 -35.95 23.45 -1.13
N GLY A 23 -35.95 24.64 -1.72
CA GLY A 23 -35.97 24.78 -3.16
C GLY A 23 -34.78 24.00 -3.71
N PHE A 24 -35.03 23.05 -4.61
CA PHE A 24 -33.99 22.34 -5.31
C PHE A 24 -33.19 23.39 -6.10
N SER A 25 -31.95 23.64 -5.66
CA SER A 25 -31.03 24.64 -6.21
C SER A 25 -29.79 23.93 -6.71
N GLU A 26 -29.38 24.22 -7.94
CA GLU A 26 -28.19 23.61 -8.57
C GLU A 26 -26.91 23.91 -7.78
N ASN A 27 -26.86 25.03 -7.06
CA ASN A 27 -25.71 25.41 -6.23
C ASN A 27 -25.49 24.47 -5.03
N ASN A 28 -26.47 23.63 -4.69
CA ASN A 28 -26.37 22.66 -3.60
C ASN A 28 -25.82 21.30 -4.09
N PHE A 29 -25.27 21.24 -5.30
CA PHE A 29 -24.69 20.02 -5.84
C PHE A 29 -23.16 20.08 -5.91
N VAL A 30 -22.53 18.99 -5.52
CA VAL A 30 -21.12 18.70 -5.79
C VAL A 30 -21.05 17.94 -7.11
N ARG A 31 -20.11 18.32 -7.96
CA ARG A 31 -19.92 17.73 -9.29
C ARG A 31 -18.66 16.87 -9.26
N TYR A 32 -18.78 15.62 -9.65
CA TYR A 32 -17.69 14.68 -9.84
C TYR A 32 -17.48 14.42 -11.34
N THR A 33 -16.22 14.39 -11.74
CA THR A 33 -15.76 14.23 -13.12
C THR A 33 -14.54 13.31 -13.16
N THR A 34 -13.92 13.18 -14.33
CA THR A 34 -12.61 12.54 -14.48
C THR A 34 -11.51 13.13 -13.58
N ALA A 35 -11.60 14.41 -13.19
CA ALA A 35 -10.66 15.03 -12.26
C ALA A 35 -10.69 14.37 -10.86
N GLU A 36 -11.84 13.86 -10.44
CA GLU A 36 -12.04 13.16 -9.18
C GLU A 36 -11.83 11.63 -9.30
N GLY A 37 -11.43 11.13 -10.47
CA GLY A 37 -11.12 9.71 -10.70
C GLY A 37 -12.25 8.88 -11.30
N MET A 38 -13.30 9.50 -11.84
CA MET A 38 -14.30 8.80 -12.66
C MET A 38 -13.70 8.41 -14.02
N SER A 39 -14.18 7.32 -14.64
CA SER A 39 -13.62 6.85 -15.91
C SER A 39 -14.02 7.70 -17.14
N HIS A 40 -15.19 8.38 -17.11
CA HIS A 40 -15.62 9.31 -18.15
C HIS A 40 -16.65 10.31 -17.62
N ASN A 41 -16.73 11.52 -18.20
CA ASN A 41 -17.65 12.57 -17.73
C ASN A 41 -19.13 12.30 -18.08
N THR A 42 -19.41 11.58 -19.16
CA THR A 42 -20.79 11.18 -19.50
C THR A 42 -21.21 9.97 -18.67
N VAL A 43 -22.15 10.18 -17.75
CA VAL A 43 -22.73 9.14 -16.87
C VAL A 43 -24.11 8.76 -17.37
N THR A 44 -24.32 7.49 -17.70
CA THR A 44 -25.54 7.00 -18.38
C THR A 44 -26.54 6.34 -17.43
N ALA A 45 -26.08 5.78 -16.32
CA ALA A 45 -26.92 5.16 -15.31
C ALA A 45 -26.26 5.21 -13.94
N ILE A 46 -27.06 5.27 -12.88
CA ILE A 46 -26.60 5.28 -11.49
C ILE A 46 -27.46 4.38 -10.60
N GLU A 47 -26.82 3.66 -9.71
CA GLU A 47 -27.46 2.76 -8.73
C GLU A 47 -26.73 2.82 -7.39
N GLN A 48 -27.40 2.46 -6.29
CA GLN A 48 -26.75 2.34 -4.97
C GLN A 48 -26.90 0.92 -4.42
N ASP A 49 -25.78 0.32 -4.01
CA ASP A 49 -25.80 -1.04 -3.46
C ASP A 49 -26.27 -1.11 -1.99
N SER A 50 -26.46 -2.34 -1.49
CA SER A 50 -26.96 -2.59 -0.12
C SER A 50 -26.04 -2.05 1.00
N ILE A 51 -24.73 -1.92 0.75
CA ILE A 51 -23.76 -1.39 1.70
C ILE A 51 -23.80 0.14 1.73
N GLY A 52 -23.97 0.76 0.56
CA GLY A 52 -24.11 2.19 0.33
C GLY A 52 -23.27 2.74 -0.83
N TYR A 53 -22.48 1.93 -1.54
CA TYR A 53 -21.66 2.44 -2.65
C TYR A 53 -22.55 2.92 -3.80
N ILE A 54 -22.15 4.01 -4.43
CA ILE A 54 -22.73 4.48 -5.68
C ILE A 54 -22.03 3.79 -6.85
N TRP A 55 -22.80 3.13 -7.69
CA TRP A 55 -22.35 2.55 -8.94
C TRP A 55 -22.80 3.44 -10.09
N ALA A 56 -21.86 3.84 -10.95
CA ALA A 56 -22.09 4.75 -12.07
C ALA A 56 -21.55 4.15 -13.37
N ALA A 57 -22.43 3.86 -14.32
CA ALA A 57 -22.05 3.52 -15.69
C ALA A 57 -21.72 4.78 -16.46
N THR A 58 -20.63 4.72 -17.23
CA THR A 58 -20.19 5.82 -18.08
C THR A 58 -19.98 5.33 -19.50
N PHE A 59 -19.68 6.24 -20.42
CA PHE A 59 -19.31 5.87 -21.79
C PHE A 59 -17.99 5.09 -21.92
N SER A 60 -17.18 5.03 -20.87
CA SER A 60 -15.89 4.34 -20.90
C SER A 60 -15.59 3.67 -19.56
N GLY A 61 -16.43 2.71 -19.16
CA GLY A 61 -16.21 1.94 -17.94
C GLY A 61 -17.24 2.17 -16.83
N LEU A 62 -17.22 1.26 -15.87
CA LEU A 62 -18.12 1.22 -14.72
C LEU A 62 -17.36 1.74 -13.51
N ASN A 63 -18.02 2.52 -12.68
CA ASN A 63 -17.40 3.16 -11.53
C ASN A 63 -18.13 2.77 -10.26
N ARG A 64 -17.39 2.42 -9.20
CA ARG A 64 -17.91 2.27 -7.84
C ARG A 64 -17.33 3.35 -6.95
N PHE A 65 -18.18 4.04 -6.19
CA PHE A 65 -17.81 5.21 -5.40
C PHE A 65 -18.29 5.07 -3.96
N ASN A 66 -17.41 5.37 -3.00
CA ASN A 66 -17.72 5.37 -1.56
C ASN A 66 -17.84 6.78 -0.95
N GLY A 67 -17.69 7.83 -1.75
CA GLY A 67 -17.64 9.21 -1.28
C GLY A 67 -16.25 9.86 -1.42
N THR A 68 -15.19 9.09 -1.28
CA THR A 68 -13.81 9.62 -1.36
C THR A 68 -13.04 9.10 -2.58
N ARG A 69 -13.33 7.88 -3.03
CA ARG A 69 -12.59 7.21 -4.10
C ARG A 69 -13.51 6.53 -5.10
N PHE A 70 -13.25 6.78 -6.38
CA PHE A 70 -13.79 5.98 -7.49
C PHE A 70 -12.89 4.76 -7.77
N VAL A 71 -13.50 3.59 -7.86
CA VAL A 71 -12.89 2.35 -8.37
C VAL A 71 -13.45 2.11 -9.75
N GLN A 72 -12.58 2.09 -10.76
CA GLN A 72 -12.96 1.91 -12.16
C GLN A 72 -12.87 0.43 -12.53
N PHE A 73 -13.85 -0.02 -13.31
CA PHE A 73 -13.88 -1.33 -13.94
C PHE A 73 -13.88 -1.12 -15.45
N HIS A 74 -13.00 -1.82 -16.15
CA HIS A 74 -12.83 -1.78 -17.61
C HIS A 74 -12.93 -3.17 -18.21
N SER A 75 -13.16 -3.22 -19.51
CA SER A 75 -13.11 -4.43 -20.32
C SER A 75 -11.67 -4.79 -20.63
N ASN A 76 -11.34 -6.07 -20.52
CA ASN A 76 -10.05 -6.61 -20.93
C ASN A 76 -10.20 -8.06 -21.43
N SER A 77 -9.09 -8.78 -21.61
CA SER A 77 -9.12 -10.17 -22.10
C SER A 77 -9.62 -11.19 -21.08
N ASP A 78 -9.81 -10.80 -19.81
CA ASP A 78 -10.36 -11.65 -18.76
C ASP A 78 -11.88 -11.77 -18.91
N SER A 79 -12.36 -13.02 -18.91
CA SER A 79 -13.78 -13.38 -18.90
C SER A 79 -14.58 -12.82 -17.72
N LEU A 80 -13.91 -12.41 -16.64
CA LEU A 80 -14.51 -11.79 -15.46
C LEU A 80 -14.56 -10.26 -15.54
N SER A 81 -13.89 -9.65 -16.53
CA SER A 81 -13.95 -8.21 -16.76
C SER A 81 -15.26 -7.80 -17.45
N LEU A 82 -15.47 -6.49 -17.63
CA LEU A 82 -16.63 -6.00 -18.39
C LEU A 82 -16.61 -6.56 -19.82
N ALA A 83 -17.78 -6.96 -20.33
CA ALA A 83 -17.89 -7.50 -21.67
C ALA A 83 -17.63 -6.46 -22.78
N ALA A 84 -17.88 -5.17 -22.54
CA ALA A 84 -17.46 -4.04 -23.38
C ALA A 84 -17.43 -2.73 -22.58
N GLU A 85 -16.70 -1.73 -23.06
CA GLU A 85 -16.66 -0.38 -22.47
C GLU A 85 -17.98 0.39 -22.64
N ASP A 86 -18.68 0.17 -23.75
CA ASP A 86 -19.94 0.86 -24.07
C ASP A 86 -21.08 0.33 -23.20
N MET A 87 -21.58 1.18 -22.29
CA MET A 87 -22.66 0.83 -21.36
C MET A 87 -23.97 1.55 -21.71
N ALA A 88 -24.99 0.76 -22.03
CA ALA A 88 -26.32 1.26 -22.35
C ALA A 88 -27.18 1.51 -21.10
N GLY A 89 -26.88 0.86 -19.98
CA GLY A 89 -27.64 1.02 -18.74
C GLY A 89 -27.27 0.00 -17.67
N MET A 90 -27.97 0.09 -16.53
CA MET A 90 -27.79 -0.78 -15.37
C MET A 90 -29.13 -1.09 -14.71
N THR A 91 -29.21 -2.24 -14.03
CA THR A 91 -30.38 -2.62 -13.22
C THR A 91 -30.02 -3.66 -12.17
N TRP A 92 -30.78 -3.71 -11.08
CA TRP A 92 -30.70 -4.78 -10.12
C TRP A 92 -31.44 -6.03 -10.61
N LEU A 93 -30.77 -7.19 -10.56
CA LEU A 93 -31.42 -8.48 -10.76
C LEU A 93 -32.07 -8.97 -9.45
N ASP A 94 -31.44 -8.66 -8.33
CA ASP A 94 -31.88 -8.89 -6.95
C ASP A 94 -31.12 -7.95 -5.99
N ASP A 95 -31.19 -8.19 -4.69
CA ASP A 95 -30.61 -7.34 -3.64
C ASP A 95 -29.07 -7.19 -3.70
N HIS A 96 -28.37 -8.07 -4.44
CA HIS A 96 -26.91 -8.13 -4.44
C HIS A 96 -26.28 -8.19 -5.82
N ARG A 97 -26.99 -8.68 -6.84
CA ARG A 97 -26.49 -8.80 -8.22
C ARG A 97 -26.91 -7.61 -9.07
N LEU A 98 -25.92 -6.81 -9.43
CA LEU A 98 -26.05 -5.67 -10.32
C LEU A 98 -25.75 -6.09 -11.76
N ALA A 99 -26.68 -5.86 -12.67
CA ALA A 99 -26.52 -6.11 -14.09
C ALA A 99 -26.18 -4.84 -14.85
N ILE A 100 -25.19 -4.93 -15.74
CA ILE A 100 -24.71 -3.85 -16.61
C ILE A 100 -24.93 -4.28 -18.07
N PHE A 101 -25.60 -3.42 -18.84
CA PHE A 101 -25.93 -3.67 -20.24
C PHE A 101 -24.79 -3.19 -21.12
N THR A 102 -24.08 -4.14 -21.73
CA THR A 102 -22.95 -3.90 -22.65
C THR A 102 -23.20 -4.67 -23.96
N SER A 103 -22.13 -5.00 -24.72
CA SER A 103 -22.18 -6.02 -25.79
C SER A 103 -22.25 -7.45 -25.21
N GLY A 104 -23.21 -7.66 -24.32
CA GLY A 104 -23.37 -8.80 -23.42
C GLY A 104 -23.97 -8.29 -22.10
N LEU A 105 -24.42 -9.20 -21.25
CA LEU A 105 -24.88 -8.84 -19.90
C LEU A 105 -23.76 -9.13 -18.90
N HIS A 106 -23.19 -8.08 -18.33
CA HIS A 106 -22.22 -8.21 -17.24
C HIS A 106 -22.96 -8.18 -15.89
N ILE A 107 -22.62 -9.08 -14.98
CA ILE A 107 -23.27 -9.21 -13.66
C ILE A 107 -22.20 -9.17 -12.59
N VAL A 108 -22.34 -8.26 -11.64
CA VAL A 108 -21.46 -8.12 -10.47
C VAL A 108 -22.24 -8.44 -9.21
N ASP A 109 -21.76 -9.41 -8.42
CA ASP A 109 -22.23 -9.65 -7.06
C ASP A 109 -21.53 -8.68 -6.11
N THR A 110 -22.27 -7.72 -5.57
CA THR A 110 -21.74 -6.63 -4.75
C THR A 110 -21.31 -7.04 -3.34
N ARG A 111 -21.65 -8.25 -2.89
CA ARG A 111 -21.23 -8.79 -1.59
C ARG A 111 -19.87 -9.47 -1.67
N THR A 112 -19.60 -10.14 -2.78
CA THR A 112 -18.39 -10.94 -2.99
C THR A 112 -17.40 -10.30 -3.97
N ASN A 113 -17.85 -9.26 -4.69
CA ASN A 113 -17.13 -8.62 -5.79
C ASN A 113 -16.80 -9.59 -6.95
N THR A 114 -17.53 -10.71 -7.06
CA THR A 114 -17.39 -11.65 -8.19
C THR A 114 -18.20 -11.16 -9.38
N ALA A 115 -17.63 -11.29 -10.57
CA ALA A 115 -18.27 -10.88 -11.80
C ALA A 115 -18.49 -12.08 -12.75
N SER A 116 -19.46 -11.95 -13.66
CA SER A 116 -19.73 -12.94 -14.70
C SER A 116 -20.39 -12.29 -15.90
N ASN A 117 -20.25 -12.91 -17.07
CA ASN A 117 -20.82 -12.41 -18.32
C ASN A 117 -21.79 -13.44 -18.92
N ILE A 118 -22.95 -12.98 -19.39
CA ILE A 118 -23.91 -13.77 -20.17
C ILE A 118 -23.89 -13.26 -21.61
N PHE A 119 -23.63 -14.19 -22.54
CA PHE A 119 -23.71 -13.96 -23.98
C PHE A 119 -24.74 -14.88 -24.62
N ILE A 120 -25.56 -14.33 -25.50
CA ILE A 120 -26.50 -15.10 -26.32
C ILE A 120 -25.74 -15.84 -27.42
N PRO A 121 -25.95 -17.16 -27.57
CA PRO A 121 -25.34 -17.93 -28.65
C PRO A 121 -25.79 -17.45 -30.03
N TYR A 122 -24.84 -17.28 -30.95
CA TYR A 122 -25.06 -16.89 -32.34
C TYR A 122 -24.23 -17.78 -33.28
N HIS A 123 -24.61 -17.87 -34.56
CA HIS A 123 -23.95 -18.75 -35.53
C HIS A 123 -22.70 -18.13 -36.19
N ASP A 124 -22.67 -16.81 -36.41
CA ASP A 124 -21.54 -16.10 -37.03
C ASP A 124 -21.10 -14.89 -36.18
N LYS A 125 -19.80 -14.84 -35.85
CA LYS A 125 -19.17 -13.78 -35.05
C LYS A 125 -19.39 -12.38 -35.62
N ARG A 126 -19.51 -12.23 -36.94
CA ARG A 126 -19.77 -10.93 -37.59
C ARG A 126 -21.10 -10.29 -37.16
N TYR A 127 -22.04 -11.10 -36.67
CA TYR A 127 -23.36 -10.66 -36.24
C TYR A 127 -23.55 -10.70 -34.72
N GLN A 128 -22.49 -10.91 -33.94
CA GLN A 128 -22.55 -10.95 -32.47
C GLN A 128 -23.31 -9.76 -31.89
N TRP A 129 -23.05 -8.55 -32.39
CA TRP A 129 -23.70 -7.31 -31.93
C TRP A 129 -25.22 -7.34 -32.10
N LYS A 130 -25.75 -8.04 -33.11
CA LYS A 130 -27.20 -8.17 -33.34
C LYS A 130 -27.90 -8.97 -32.24
N PHE A 131 -27.20 -9.95 -31.66
CA PHE A 131 -27.72 -10.81 -30.61
C PHE A 131 -27.38 -10.31 -29.21
N ASN A 132 -26.19 -9.76 -29.01
CA ASN A 132 -25.64 -9.42 -27.69
C ASN A 132 -25.77 -7.94 -27.32
N THR A 133 -26.43 -7.11 -28.13
CA THR A 133 -26.84 -5.78 -27.66
C THR A 133 -28.01 -5.93 -26.70
N VAL A 134 -27.73 -5.90 -25.40
CA VAL A 134 -28.73 -6.04 -24.35
C VAL A 134 -29.53 -4.74 -24.20
N MET A 135 -30.86 -4.85 -24.28
CA MET A 135 -31.78 -3.72 -24.16
C MET A 135 -32.30 -3.54 -22.74
N THR A 136 -32.57 -4.65 -22.06
CA THR A 136 -32.98 -4.67 -20.64
C THR A 136 -32.83 -6.09 -20.08
N ALA A 137 -32.69 -6.20 -18.76
CA ALA A 137 -32.72 -7.46 -18.04
C ALA A 137 -33.55 -7.32 -16.75
N LYS A 138 -34.02 -8.46 -16.24
CA LYS A 138 -34.69 -8.55 -14.94
C LYS A 138 -34.35 -9.88 -14.27
N GLY A 139 -34.21 -9.88 -12.95
CA GLY A 139 -34.06 -11.11 -12.18
C GLY A 139 -35.33 -11.51 -11.45
N ASP A 140 -35.30 -12.69 -10.84
CA ASP A 140 -36.29 -13.11 -9.85
C ASP A 140 -35.63 -13.65 -8.57
N SER A 141 -36.45 -13.95 -7.57
CA SER A 141 -36.01 -14.46 -6.26
C SER A 141 -35.35 -15.85 -6.32
N GLU A 142 -35.49 -16.59 -7.42
CA GLU A 142 -34.87 -17.91 -7.59
C GLU A 142 -33.47 -17.80 -8.20
N GLY A 143 -33.07 -16.60 -8.61
CA GLY A 143 -31.78 -16.30 -9.20
C GLY A 143 -31.78 -16.29 -10.72
N ASN A 144 -32.94 -16.49 -11.38
CA ASN A 144 -33.05 -16.51 -12.83
C ASN A 144 -32.82 -15.11 -13.42
N VAL A 145 -32.44 -15.08 -14.70
CA VAL A 145 -32.19 -13.84 -15.45
C VAL A 145 -32.99 -13.86 -16.75
N PHE A 146 -33.87 -12.87 -16.90
CA PHE A 146 -34.69 -12.65 -18.09
C PHE A 146 -34.13 -11.46 -18.85
N LEU A 147 -33.95 -11.59 -20.15
CA LEU A 147 -33.20 -10.63 -20.94
C LEU A 147 -33.86 -10.38 -22.29
N VAL A 148 -33.90 -9.12 -22.70
CA VAL A 148 -34.35 -8.69 -24.04
C VAL A 148 -33.17 -8.08 -24.77
N THR A 149 -32.93 -8.52 -26.00
CA THR A 149 -31.93 -7.91 -26.90
C THR A 149 -32.57 -7.42 -28.18
N ARG A 150 -31.76 -6.88 -29.07
CA ARG A 150 -32.19 -6.55 -30.45
C ARG A 150 -32.73 -7.75 -31.22
N SER A 151 -32.31 -8.98 -30.90
CA SER A 151 -32.75 -10.20 -31.61
C SER A 151 -34.01 -10.85 -31.04
N GLY A 152 -34.28 -10.71 -29.75
CA GLY A 152 -35.31 -11.52 -29.11
C GLY A 152 -35.36 -11.46 -27.58
N PHE A 153 -35.99 -12.48 -26.99
CA PHE A 153 -36.14 -12.66 -25.54
C PHE A 153 -35.54 -13.99 -25.09
N TYR A 154 -34.84 -13.97 -23.96
CA TYR A 154 -34.11 -15.11 -23.42
C TYR A 154 -34.27 -15.22 -21.91
N HIS A 155 -34.32 -16.45 -21.40
CA HIS A 155 -34.39 -16.77 -19.98
C HIS A 155 -33.23 -17.69 -19.63
N TYR A 156 -32.43 -17.27 -18.66
CA TYR A 156 -31.33 -18.03 -18.07
C TYR A 156 -31.65 -18.42 -16.63
N ASP A 157 -31.27 -19.63 -16.23
CA ASP A 157 -31.39 -20.06 -14.84
C ASP A 157 -30.33 -19.41 -13.93
N LYS A 158 -30.40 -19.69 -12.62
CA LYS A 158 -29.43 -19.23 -11.63
C LYS A 158 -27.97 -19.62 -11.87
N ASN A 159 -27.72 -20.63 -12.72
CA ASN A 159 -26.38 -21.06 -13.11
C ASN A 159 -25.97 -20.48 -14.48
N HIS A 160 -26.71 -19.49 -14.96
CA HIS A 160 -26.53 -18.84 -16.26
C HIS A 160 -26.64 -19.81 -17.44
N ARG A 161 -27.49 -20.85 -17.32
CA ARG A 161 -27.81 -21.75 -18.44
C ARG A 161 -29.07 -21.26 -19.15
N LEU A 162 -29.01 -21.17 -20.47
CA LEU A 162 -30.16 -20.77 -21.30
C LEU A 162 -31.27 -21.84 -21.22
N VAL A 163 -32.42 -21.48 -20.65
CA VAL A 163 -33.57 -22.39 -20.44
C VAL A 163 -34.77 -22.07 -21.34
N PHE A 164 -34.84 -20.88 -21.93
CA PHE A 164 -35.81 -20.52 -22.95
C PHE A 164 -35.22 -19.48 -23.91
N ARG A 165 -35.49 -19.65 -25.21
CA ARG A 165 -35.01 -18.79 -26.29
C ARG A 165 -36.14 -18.47 -27.26
N PHE A 166 -36.34 -17.19 -27.52
CA PHE A 166 -37.23 -16.69 -28.56
C PHE A 166 -36.46 -15.69 -29.43
N ASP A 167 -36.20 -16.05 -30.69
CA ASP A 167 -35.64 -15.16 -31.69
C ASP A 167 -36.78 -14.61 -32.56
N TYR A 168 -36.89 -13.29 -32.65
CA TYR A 168 -37.92 -12.64 -33.47
C TYR A 168 -37.58 -12.71 -34.96
N TYR A 169 -36.30 -12.57 -35.28
CA TYR A 169 -35.78 -12.65 -36.64
C TYR A 169 -35.34 -14.07 -36.97
N LYS A 170 -35.64 -14.53 -38.19
CA LYS A 170 -35.22 -15.85 -38.67
C LYS A 170 -33.76 -15.83 -39.09
N GLU A 171 -33.11 -17.00 -39.05
CA GLU A 171 -31.68 -17.13 -39.40
C GLU A 171 -31.34 -16.59 -40.80
N ALA A 172 -32.25 -16.79 -41.78
CA ALA A 172 -32.09 -16.28 -43.14
C ALA A 172 -32.07 -14.74 -43.24
N GLU A 173 -32.60 -14.03 -42.23
CA GLU A 173 -32.71 -12.56 -42.18
C GLU A 173 -31.48 -11.93 -41.50
N VAL A 174 -30.67 -12.73 -40.78
CA VAL A 174 -29.50 -12.25 -40.01
C VAL A 174 -28.53 -11.43 -40.85
N PRO A 175 -28.19 -11.77 -42.12
CA PRO A 175 -27.23 -10.97 -42.89
C PRO A 175 -27.77 -9.62 -43.37
N PHE A 176 -29.07 -9.50 -43.62
CA PHE A 176 -29.66 -8.40 -44.41
C PHE A 176 -30.55 -7.47 -43.59
N THR A 177 -31.12 -7.94 -42.47
CA THR A 177 -32.07 -7.18 -41.66
C THR A 177 -31.38 -6.49 -40.49
N HIS A 178 -31.76 -5.24 -40.21
CA HIS A 178 -31.36 -4.57 -38.97
C HIS A 178 -32.26 -5.05 -37.82
N PHE A 179 -31.66 -5.56 -36.76
CA PHE A 179 -32.40 -6.22 -35.67
C PHE A 179 -32.95 -5.20 -34.67
N TYR A 180 -34.23 -5.35 -34.37
CA TYR A 180 -35.04 -4.44 -33.61
C TYR A 180 -36.25 -5.15 -32.96
N PHE A 181 -36.03 -6.10 -32.04
CA PHE A 181 -37.14 -6.76 -31.34
C PHE A 181 -37.75 -5.88 -30.24
N GLY A 182 -36.94 -5.24 -29.40
CA GLY A 182 -37.40 -4.24 -28.42
C GLY A 182 -37.46 -2.83 -29.01
N ASN A 183 -37.76 -1.83 -28.18
CA ASN A 183 -37.56 -0.43 -28.52
C ASN A 183 -36.04 -0.12 -28.61
N THR A 184 -35.64 0.89 -29.38
CA THR A 184 -34.26 1.11 -29.88
C THR A 184 -33.29 1.34 -28.75
N PHE A 185 -33.78 1.71 -27.57
CA PHE A 185 -32.96 2.20 -26.46
C PHE A 185 -33.40 1.69 -25.08
N GLY A 186 -34.07 0.53 -25.03
CA GLY A 186 -34.29 -0.24 -23.79
C GLY A 186 -35.56 0.14 -23.01
N ARG A 187 -35.91 -0.75 -22.06
CA ARG A 187 -37.13 -0.76 -21.20
C ARG A 187 -38.36 -1.44 -21.81
N ASP A 188 -38.16 -2.68 -22.22
CA ASP A 188 -39.19 -3.50 -22.86
C ASP A 188 -39.57 -4.74 -22.05
N LEU A 189 -39.25 -4.79 -20.76
CA LEU A 189 -39.47 -5.96 -19.90
C LEU A 189 -40.01 -5.52 -18.53
N TYR A 190 -41.22 -5.96 -18.21
CA TYR A 190 -41.96 -5.57 -17.00
C TYR A 190 -42.59 -6.78 -16.31
N GLU A 191 -42.86 -6.66 -15.01
CA GLU A 191 -43.66 -7.64 -14.30
C GLU A 191 -45.13 -7.45 -14.58
N PHE A 192 -45.81 -8.52 -15.04
CA PHE A 192 -47.26 -8.55 -14.99
C PHE A 192 -47.72 -8.93 -13.58
N ASP A 193 -47.18 -10.05 -13.08
CA ASP A 193 -47.35 -10.57 -11.73
C ASP A 193 -46.16 -11.48 -11.38
N LYS A 194 -46.19 -12.13 -10.20
CA LYS A 194 -45.11 -12.99 -9.73
C LYS A 194 -44.67 -14.06 -10.76
N ASN A 195 -45.60 -14.58 -11.56
CA ASN A 195 -45.36 -15.69 -12.49
C ASN A 195 -45.23 -15.24 -13.95
N ARG A 196 -45.60 -14.00 -14.29
CA ARG A 196 -45.69 -13.56 -15.69
C ARG A 196 -44.97 -12.24 -15.95
N LEU A 197 -44.31 -12.14 -17.10
CA LEU A 197 -43.62 -10.93 -17.56
C LEU A 197 -44.30 -10.36 -18.81
N ILE A 198 -44.38 -9.04 -18.90
CA ILE A 198 -44.77 -8.31 -20.11
C ILE A 198 -43.50 -7.94 -20.87
N ILE A 199 -43.46 -8.27 -22.16
CA ILE A 199 -42.40 -7.87 -23.06
C ILE A 199 -42.97 -6.96 -24.13
N ILE A 200 -42.31 -5.84 -24.39
CA ILE A 200 -42.67 -4.91 -25.46
C ILE A 200 -41.85 -5.30 -26.70
N GLY A 201 -42.46 -6.02 -27.63
CA GLY A 201 -41.81 -6.46 -28.87
C GLY A 201 -42.26 -5.62 -30.05
N ALA A 202 -41.47 -5.57 -31.14
CA ALA A 202 -41.62 -4.68 -32.31
C ALA A 202 -42.99 -4.66 -33.01
N ASP A 203 -43.83 -5.64 -32.72
CA ASP A 203 -45.15 -5.83 -33.30
C ASP A 203 -46.26 -6.08 -32.24
N GLY A 204 -46.00 -5.71 -30.98
CA GLY A 204 -47.01 -5.68 -29.92
C GLY A 204 -46.50 -6.10 -28.55
N LEU A 205 -47.44 -6.24 -27.61
CA LEU A 205 -47.14 -6.71 -26.25
C LEU A 205 -47.16 -8.24 -26.20
N TYR A 206 -46.16 -8.82 -25.56
CA TYR A 206 -46.03 -10.26 -25.30
C TYR A 206 -46.14 -10.55 -23.81
N LEU A 207 -46.64 -11.73 -23.48
CA LEU A 207 -46.72 -12.26 -22.13
C LEU A 207 -45.89 -13.55 -22.06
N TYR A 208 -44.93 -13.57 -21.14
CA TYR A 208 -44.13 -14.75 -20.84
C TYR A 208 -44.56 -15.36 -19.51
N ASP A 209 -44.92 -16.64 -19.51
CA ASP A 209 -45.19 -17.41 -18.29
C ASP A 209 -43.90 -18.10 -17.81
N LYS A 210 -43.41 -17.70 -16.64
CA LYS A 210 -42.15 -18.22 -16.07
C LYS A 210 -42.21 -19.72 -15.77
N THR A 211 -43.39 -20.22 -15.40
CA THR A 211 -43.58 -21.62 -14.99
C THR A 211 -43.74 -22.54 -16.19
N LYS A 212 -44.58 -22.15 -17.16
CA LYS A 212 -44.80 -22.91 -18.40
C LYS A 212 -43.65 -22.75 -19.39
N LYS A 213 -42.84 -21.68 -19.24
CA LYS A 213 -41.81 -21.26 -20.18
C LYS A 213 -42.37 -21.06 -21.59
N GLU A 214 -43.51 -20.39 -21.66
CA GLU A 214 -44.22 -20.10 -22.90
C GLU A 214 -44.33 -18.59 -23.11
N LEU A 215 -44.03 -18.14 -24.33
CA LEU A 215 -44.20 -16.77 -24.77
C LEU A 215 -45.34 -16.69 -25.79
N ARG A 216 -46.28 -15.77 -25.59
CA ARG A 216 -47.34 -15.48 -26.57
C ARG A 216 -47.68 -14.00 -26.63
N LYS A 217 -48.34 -13.55 -27.69
CA LYS A 217 -48.91 -12.20 -27.74
C LYS A 217 -50.00 -12.01 -26.70
N MET A 218 -50.04 -10.83 -26.12
CA MET A 218 -51.03 -10.41 -25.14
C MET A 218 -52.34 -10.06 -25.86
N THR A 219 -53.47 -10.30 -25.19
CA THR A 219 -54.82 -10.05 -25.71
C THR A 219 -55.60 -9.18 -24.74
N ALA A 220 -56.72 -8.60 -25.18
CA ALA A 220 -57.56 -7.77 -24.31
C ALA A 220 -58.16 -8.54 -23.11
N ALA A 221 -58.28 -9.87 -23.24
CA ALA A 221 -58.71 -10.74 -22.16
C ALA A 221 -57.68 -10.87 -21.03
N ASP A 222 -56.39 -10.66 -21.32
CA ASP A 222 -55.32 -10.74 -20.32
C ASP A 222 -55.33 -9.54 -19.37
N SER A 223 -55.66 -8.35 -19.88
CA SER A 223 -55.82 -7.13 -19.09
C SER A 223 -56.65 -6.09 -19.86
N PRO A 224 -57.91 -5.84 -19.48
CA PRO A 224 -58.78 -4.86 -20.15
C PRO A 224 -58.20 -3.44 -20.14
N VAL A 225 -57.53 -3.04 -19.06
CA VAL A 225 -56.88 -1.72 -18.97
C VAL A 225 -55.70 -1.55 -19.91
N MET A 226 -55.12 -2.65 -20.40
CA MET A 226 -54.02 -2.64 -21.37
C MET A 226 -54.48 -2.77 -22.84
N ALA A 227 -55.78 -2.93 -23.10
CA ALA A 227 -56.31 -3.18 -24.44
C ALA A 227 -55.91 -2.10 -25.46
N ASP A 228 -55.86 -0.83 -25.04
CA ASP A 228 -55.48 0.33 -25.87
C ASP A 228 -54.03 0.25 -26.41
N PHE A 229 -53.20 -0.64 -25.85
CA PHE A 229 -51.76 -0.71 -26.11
C PHE A 229 -51.32 -1.98 -26.86
N LEU A 230 -52.25 -2.87 -27.23
CA LEU A 230 -51.93 -4.18 -27.81
C LEU A 230 -51.34 -4.14 -29.23
N ASN A 231 -51.82 -3.21 -30.07
CA ASN A 231 -51.53 -3.15 -31.51
C ASN A 231 -50.78 -1.87 -31.94
N TYR A 232 -49.85 -1.37 -31.12
CA TYR A 232 -49.36 0.00 -31.25
C TYR A 232 -48.07 0.16 -32.09
N PRO A 233 -47.91 1.27 -32.85
CA PRO A 233 -46.61 1.66 -33.42
C PRO A 233 -45.65 2.17 -32.33
N HIS A 234 -44.62 1.39 -32.01
CA HIS A 234 -43.62 1.61 -30.95
C HIS A 234 -43.04 3.02 -30.78
N ALA A 235 -43.08 3.87 -31.80
CA ALA A 235 -42.43 5.18 -31.79
C ALA A 235 -43.03 6.20 -30.80
N PHE A 236 -44.26 5.99 -30.30
CA PHE A 236 -45.00 7.04 -29.59
C PHE A 236 -45.40 6.71 -28.15
N TYR A 237 -45.08 5.51 -27.63
CA TYR A 237 -45.34 5.14 -26.24
C TYR A 237 -44.05 4.80 -25.49
N SER A 238 -43.90 5.35 -24.29
CA SER A 238 -42.83 4.97 -23.36
C SER A 238 -43.45 4.43 -22.08
N PHE A 239 -43.09 3.20 -21.73
CA PHE A 239 -43.58 2.51 -20.54
C PHE A 239 -42.57 2.66 -19.40
N PHE A 240 -43.10 2.69 -18.18
CA PHE A 240 -42.30 2.76 -16.96
C PHE A 240 -43.00 1.94 -15.87
N GLN A 241 -42.24 1.18 -15.10
CA GLN A 241 -42.78 0.40 -13.98
C GLN A 241 -42.01 0.71 -12.70
N PRO A 242 -42.48 1.67 -11.88
CA PRO A 242 -41.85 1.93 -10.59
C PRO A 242 -42.09 0.82 -9.57
N ARG A 243 -43.19 0.04 -9.72
CA ARG A 243 -43.52 -1.11 -8.86
C ARG A 243 -44.17 -2.22 -9.66
N PRO A 244 -43.98 -3.50 -9.31
CA PRO A 244 -44.69 -4.61 -9.96
C PRO A 244 -46.20 -4.36 -10.00
N GLY A 245 -46.81 -4.52 -11.17
CA GLY A 245 -48.24 -4.28 -11.38
C GLY A 245 -48.67 -2.82 -11.60
N CYS A 246 -47.80 -1.83 -11.39
CA CYS A 246 -48.08 -0.40 -11.60
C CYS A 246 -47.28 0.13 -12.80
N LEU A 247 -47.97 0.51 -13.88
CA LEU A 247 -47.35 1.05 -15.10
C LEU A 247 -47.70 2.53 -15.29
N PHE A 248 -46.72 3.29 -15.78
CA PHE A 248 -46.90 4.63 -16.32
C PHE A 248 -46.58 4.56 -17.81
N ILE A 249 -47.46 5.11 -18.64
CA ILE A 249 -47.35 5.07 -20.09
C ILE A 249 -47.46 6.49 -20.62
N LEU A 250 -46.34 7.02 -21.09
CA LEU A 250 -46.28 8.33 -21.72
C LEU A 250 -46.74 8.21 -23.16
N LYS A 251 -47.76 9.00 -23.55
CA LYS A 251 -48.25 9.08 -24.93
C LYS A 251 -47.63 10.29 -25.62
N SER A 252 -46.51 10.09 -26.30
CA SER A 252 -45.73 11.19 -26.90
C SER A 252 -46.46 11.90 -28.05
N ASP A 253 -47.39 11.20 -28.72
CA ASP A 253 -48.29 11.75 -29.74
C ASP A 253 -49.43 12.60 -29.15
N ARG A 254 -49.61 12.58 -27.83
CA ARG A 254 -50.63 13.33 -27.09
C ARG A 254 -49.98 14.12 -25.95
N ASP A 255 -50.79 14.75 -25.12
CA ASP A 255 -50.39 15.45 -23.89
C ASP A 255 -50.65 14.60 -22.63
N THR A 256 -50.84 13.28 -22.80
CA THR A 256 -51.35 12.42 -21.74
C THR A 256 -50.29 11.46 -21.18
N LEU A 257 -50.18 11.43 -19.85
CA LEU A 257 -49.53 10.37 -19.09
C LEU A 257 -50.59 9.43 -18.50
N VAL A 258 -50.51 8.14 -18.81
CA VAL A 258 -51.48 7.14 -18.35
C VAL A 258 -50.89 6.33 -17.21
N TYR A 259 -51.56 6.32 -16.07
CA TYR A 259 -51.29 5.40 -14.96
C TYR A 259 -52.19 4.17 -15.09
N VAL A 260 -51.61 2.98 -14.98
CA VAL A 260 -52.30 1.68 -15.03
C VAL A 260 -51.92 0.86 -13.80
N ASP A 261 -52.91 0.44 -13.02
CA ASP A 261 -52.79 -0.55 -11.96
C ASP A 261 -53.39 -1.87 -12.48
N LEU A 262 -52.51 -2.83 -12.79
CA LEU A 262 -52.88 -4.15 -13.32
C LEU A 262 -53.64 -4.99 -12.28
N VAL A 263 -53.36 -4.80 -10.98
CA VAL A 263 -53.97 -5.58 -9.89
C VAL A 263 -55.38 -5.08 -9.61
N LYS A 264 -55.56 -3.76 -9.55
CA LYS A 264 -56.87 -3.13 -9.33
C LYS A 264 -57.68 -2.95 -10.62
N ASN A 265 -57.11 -3.33 -11.77
CA ASN A 265 -57.68 -3.12 -13.10
C ASN A 265 -58.14 -1.65 -13.29
N ARG A 266 -57.29 -0.70 -12.88
CA ARG A 266 -57.58 0.73 -12.86
C ARG A 266 -56.70 1.45 -13.87
N LYS A 267 -57.27 2.39 -14.62
CA LYS A 267 -56.57 3.26 -15.57
C LYS A 267 -56.94 4.71 -15.31
N VAL A 268 -55.95 5.59 -15.22
CA VAL A 268 -56.13 7.04 -14.99
C VAL A 268 -55.28 7.81 -16.00
N ASN A 269 -55.90 8.77 -16.68
CA ASN A 269 -55.22 9.63 -17.64
C ASN A 269 -54.95 10.99 -16.99
N SER A 270 -53.72 11.45 -17.04
CA SER A 270 -53.31 12.78 -16.57
C SER A 270 -52.81 13.61 -17.74
N ILE A 271 -53.34 14.82 -17.90
CA ILE A 271 -52.90 15.76 -18.94
C ILE A 271 -51.74 16.57 -18.38
N LEU A 272 -50.62 16.59 -19.12
CA LEU A 272 -49.42 17.33 -18.77
C LEU A 272 -49.44 18.72 -19.44
N PRO A 273 -48.74 19.73 -18.89
CA PRO A 273 -48.82 21.12 -19.36
C PRO A 273 -48.02 21.40 -20.64
N PHE A 274 -48.01 20.46 -21.59
CA PHE A 274 -47.30 20.54 -22.85
C PHE A 274 -48.28 20.33 -24.01
N LYS A 275 -48.17 21.14 -25.08
CA LYS A 275 -49.02 20.99 -26.27
C LYS A 275 -48.70 19.73 -27.09
N ARG A 276 -47.44 19.30 -27.10
CA ARG A 276 -46.95 18.06 -27.70
C ARG A 276 -45.88 17.48 -26.79
N LEU A 277 -46.11 16.31 -26.19
CA LEU A 277 -45.11 15.71 -25.30
C LEU A 277 -43.85 15.30 -26.06
N ALA A 278 -43.96 14.90 -27.33
CA ALA A 278 -42.80 14.60 -28.17
C ALA A 278 -41.78 15.74 -28.31
N ASP A 279 -42.19 17.00 -28.10
CA ASP A 279 -41.29 18.16 -28.15
C ASP A 279 -40.40 18.26 -26.89
N GLU A 280 -40.80 17.65 -25.77
CA GLU A 280 -40.05 17.68 -24.50
C GLU A 280 -39.50 16.32 -24.09
N PHE A 281 -40.26 15.25 -24.35
CA PHE A 281 -39.96 13.89 -23.95
C PHE A 281 -39.94 12.96 -25.15
N HIS A 282 -38.98 12.05 -25.17
CA HIS A 282 -38.86 11.03 -26.20
C HIS A 282 -38.39 9.71 -25.61
N TYR A 283 -38.01 8.73 -26.43
CA TYR A 283 -37.54 7.41 -25.97
C TYR A 283 -36.37 7.45 -24.96
N ARG A 284 -35.59 8.55 -24.88
CA ARG A 284 -34.48 8.71 -23.92
C ARG A 284 -34.95 9.15 -22.54
N SER A 285 -36.16 9.69 -22.44
CA SER A 285 -36.70 10.18 -21.18
C SER A 285 -36.91 9.02 -20.21
N LYS A 286 -36.43 9.20 -18.98
CA LYS A 286 -36.57 8.25 -17.88
C LYS A 286 -37.55 8.82 -16.87
N LEU A 287 -38.57 8.04 -16.50
CA LEU A 287 -39.40 8.30 -15.33
C LEU A 287 -38.81 7.55 -14.13
N ILE A 288 -38.34 8.30 -13.13
CA ILE A 288 -37.77 7.79 -11.88
C ILE A 288 -38.76 8.06 -10.75
N ALA A 289 -39.09 7.04 -9.96
CA ALA A 289 -39.80 7.25 -8.69
C ALA A 289 -38.80 7.52 -7.57
N ILE A 290 -38.96 8.67 -6.91
CA ILE A 290 -38.11 9.09 -5.78
C ILE A 290 -38.75 8.65 -4.46
N ASP A 291 -40.07 8.69 -4.40
CA ASP A 291 -40.90 8.15 -3.34
C ASP A 291 -42.30 7.83 -3.91
N ASP A 292 -43.22 7.38 -3.06
CA ASP A 292 -44.59 7.01 -3.42
C ASP A 292 -45.40 8.13 -4.07
N THR A 293 -44.99 9.39 -3.91
CA THR A 293 -45.73 10.58 -4.33
C THR A 293 -44.94 11.50 -5.25
N THR A 294 -43.64 11.30 -5.39
CA THR A 294 -42.74 12.14 -6.18
C THR A 294 -42.08 11.33 -7.28
N LEU A 295 -42.27 11.77 -8.52
CA LEU A 295 -41.61 11.21 -9.69
C LEU A 295 -40.75 12.30 -10.34
N TYR A 296 -39.64 11.91 -10.95
CA TYR A 296 -38.87 12.77 -11.84
C TYR A 296 -38.92 12.23 -13.26
N ILE A 297 -39.00 13.12 -14.24
CA ILE A 297 -38.88 12.75 -15.65
C ILE A 297 -37.73 13.54 -16.29
N THR A 298 -36.81 12.87 -16.97
CA THR A 298 -35.72 13.54 -17.68
C THR A 298 -36.20 14.11 -19.02
N GLY A 299 -35.81 15.36 -19.31
CA GLY A 299 -36.08 16.01 -20.59
C GLY A 299 -35.17 15.45 -21.68
N GLN A 300 -35.59 15.55 -22.94
CA GLN A 300 -34.82 14.97 -24.05
C GLN A 300 -33.55 15.78 -24.41
N PHE A 301 -33.56 17.09 -24.15
CA PHE A 301 -32.46 17.99 -24.50
C PHE A 301 -31.69 18.48 -23.28
N ALA A 302 -32.39 18.76 -22.18
CA ALA A 302 -31.77 19.23 -20.95
C ALA A 302 -32.65 18.98 -19.74
N GLY A 303 -32.00 18.81 -18.60
CA GLY A 303 -32.61 18.82 -17.29
C GLY A 303 -33.63 17.72 -17.04
N PHE A 304 -34.44 17.96 -16.01
CA PHE A 304 -35.54 17.10 -15.63
C PHE A 304 -36.65 17.90 -14.93
N TYR A 305 -37.84 17.30 -14.87
CA TYR A 305 -39.03 17.87 -14.24
C TYR A 305 -39.41 17.09 -12.99
N LYS A 306 -40.06 17.78 -12.06
CA LYS A 306 -40.69 17.18 -10.89
C LYS A 306 -42.17 16.94 -11.12
N MET A 307 -42.62 15.73 -10.86
CA MET A 307 -44.03 15.34 -10.88
C MET A 307 -44.49 14.92 -9.48
N ARG A 308 -45.76 15.16 -9.18
CA ARG A 308 -46.46 14.69 -7.99
C ARG A 308 -47.50 13.66 -8.39
N PHE A 309 -47.41 12.47 -7.83
CA PHE A 309 -48.36 11.38 -8.01
C PHE A 309 -49.29 11.28 -6.79
N SER A 310 -50.59 11.20 -7.04
CA SER A 310 -51.61 11.01 -6.01
C SER A 310 -51.99 9.53 -5.92
N LEU A 311 -51.69 8.89 -4.79
CA LEU A 311 -52.02 7.48 -4.55
C LEU A 311 -53.53 7.20 -4.54
N GLU A 312 -54.34 8.18 -4.13
CA GLU A 312 -55.80 8.05 -4.03
C GLU A 312 -56.46 8.11 -5.41
N THR A 313 -56.15 9.15 -6.18
CA THR A 313 -56.77 9.43 -7.48
C THR A 313 -56.05 8.77 -8.64
N GLY A 314 -54.78 8.39 -8.48
CA GLY A 314 -53.92 7.91 -9.57
C GLY A 314 -53.52 9.01 -10.55
N SER A 315 -53.80 10.28 -10.25
CA SER A 315 -53.45 11.41 -11.11
C SER A 315 -52.01 11.87 -10.88
N VAL A 316 -51.40 12.42 -11.93
CA VAL A 316 -50.05 12.98 -11.92
C VAL A 316 -50.11 14.46 -12.28
N GLU A 317 -49.49 15.29 -11.46
CA GLU A 317 -49.32 16.73 -11.71
C GLU A 317 -47.84 17.04 -11.96
N LEU A 318 -47.51 17.75 -13.04
CA LEU A 318 -46.14 18.14 -13.35
C LEU A 318 -45.86 19.60 -12.95
N ASN A 319 -44.75 19.82 -12.26
CA ASN A 319 -44.19 21.14 -12.04
C ASN A 319 -43.40 21.57 -13.30
N PRO A 320 -43.76 22.70 -13.95
CA PRO A 320 -43.15 23.12 -15.21
C PRO A 320 -41.71 23.63 -15.07
N ARG A 321 -41.18 23.79 -13.84
CA ARG A 321 -39.79 24.19 -13.62
C ARG A 321 -38.82 23.08 -14.04
N ILE A 322 -37.88 23.42 -14.91
CA ILE A 322 -36.76 22.57 -15.32
C ILE A 322 -35.62 22.76 -14.33
N TYR A 323 -35.00 21.66 -13.90
CA TYR A 323 -33.78 21.65 -13.10
C TYR A 323 -32.63 21.13 -13.96
N PHE A 324 -31.40 21.62 -13.75
CA PHE A 324 -30.21 21.28 -14.55
C PHE A 324 -30.33 21.67 -16.02
N THR A 325 -30.76 22.92 -16.30
CA THR A 325 -31.07 23.38 -17.67
C THR A 325 -29.88 23.39 -18.64
N PHE A 326 -28.66 23.31 -18.13
CA PHE A 326 -27.43 23.28 -18.94
C PHE A 326 -26.88 21.87 -19.18
N TYR A 327 -27.53 20.84 -18.64
CA TYR A 327 -27.03 19.46 -18.65
C TYR A 327 -28.08 18.51 -19.20
N LEU A 328 -27.66 17.56 -20.03
CA LEU A 328 -28.51 16.42 -20.38
C LEU A 328 -28.47 15.43 -19.22
N CYS A 329 -29.63 15.19 -18.59
CA CYS A 329 -29.75 14.27 -17.46
C CYS A 329 -30.17 12.88 -17.94
N TYR A 330 -29.34 11.86 -17.71
CA TYR A 330 -29.62 10.48 -18.10
C TYR A 330 -30.38 9.72 -17.02
N ASP A 331 -30.05 9.98 -15.76
CA ASP A 331 -30.56 9.23 -14.63
C ASP A 331 -30.53 10.03 -13.33
N ILE A 332 -31.39 9.66 -12.38
CA ILE A 332 -31.52 10.31 -11.08
C ILE A 332 -31.74 9.23 -10.02
N LEU A 333 -31.05 9.35 -8.90
CA LEU A 333 -31.13 8.41 -7.79
C LEU A 333 -31.29 9.17 -6.48
N LYS A 334 -32.25 8.75 -5.65
CA LYS A 334 -32.30 9.16 -4.26
C LYS A 334 -31.52 8.15 -3.44
N ASP A 335 -30.46 8.58 -2.77
CA ASP A 335 -29.68 7.68 -1.94
C ASP A 335 -30.34 7.41 -0.58
N LYS A 336 -29.76 6.48 0.18
CA LYS A 336 -30.21 6.09 1.52
C LYS A 336 -30.18 7.21 2.55
N ASP A 337 -29.39 8.26 2.31
CA ASP A 337 -29.34 9.45 3.17
C ASP A 337 -30.37 10.51 2.77
N ASN A 338 -31.26 10.19 1.82
CA ASN A 338 -32.29 11.05 1.24
C ASN A 338 -31.74 12.25 0.45
N THR A 339 -30.50 12.16 -0.02
CA THR A 339 -29.94 13.14 -0.96
C THR A 339 -30.07 12.65 -2.40
N VAL A 340 -30.02 13.57 -3.36
CA VAL A 340 -30.25 13.27 -4.77
C VAL A 340 -28.92 13.22 -5.53
N TRP A 341 -28.77 12.21 -6.35
CA TRP A 341 -27.71 12.05 -7.35
C TRP A 341 -28.29 12.26 -8.75
N VAL A 342 -27.58 12.97 -9.60
CA VAL A 342 -27.97 13.25 -10.99
C VAL A 342 -26.84 12.86 -11.93
N ALA A 343 -27.10 11.87 -12.78
CA ALA A 343 -26.20 11.43 -13.85
C ALA A 343 -26.39 12.33 -15.08
N THR A 344 -25.31 12.93 -15.58
CA THR A 344 -25.38 13.87 -16.69
C THR A 344 -24.38 13.56 -17.79
N ASN A 345 -24.51 14.25 -18.92
CA ASN A 345 -23.51 14.27 -19.99
C ASN A 345 -22.19 14.94 -19.60
N ASN A 346 -22.09 15.53 -18.42
CA ASN A 346 -20.92 16.29 -18.00
C ASN A 346 -20.62 16.13 -16.50
N GLY A 347 -20.72 14.91 -15.99
CA GLY A 347 -20.33 14.52 -14.64
C GLY A 347 -21.48 13.91 -13.85
N LEU A 348 -21.14 13.44 -12.66
CA LEU A 348 -22.08 12.97 -11.66
C LEU A 348 -22.29 14.07 -10.63
N PHE A 349 -23.52 14.47 -10.39
CA PHE A 349 -23.84 15.48 -9.38
C PHE A 349 -24.44 14.82 -8.15
N HIS A 350 -24.01 15.24 -6.97
CA HIS A 350 -24.55 14.79 -5.69
C HIS A 350 -25.02 15.99 -4.88
N GLN A 351 -26.22 15.90 -4.31
CA GLN A 351 -26.75 16.95 -3.47
C GLN A 351 -26.06 16.96 -2.11
N ASP A 352 -25.42 18.08 -1.80
CA ASP A 352 -24.92 18.40 -0.46
C ASP A 352 -25.75 19.55 0.14
N PRO A 353 -26.72 19.24 1.02
CA PRO A 353 -27.52 20.25 1.70
C PRO A 353 -26.69 21.16 2.62
N THR A 354 -25.53 20.70 3.11
CA THR A 354 -24.71 21.45 4.07
C THR A 354 -23.98 22.62 3.42
N ARG A 355 -23.66 22.53 2.12
CA ARG A 355 -23.11 23.63 1.32
C ARG A 355 -23.98 24.90 1.32
N SER A 356 -25.27 24.78 1.64
CA SER A 356 -26.18 25.92 1.78
C SER A 356 -26.08 26.66 3.12
N GLN A 357 -25.38 26.11 4.11
CA GLN A 357 -25.24 26.70 5.45
C GLN A 357 -24.29 27.89 5.48
N VAL A 358 -23.28 27.91 4.60
CA VAL A 358 -22.35 29.03 4.41
C VAL A 358 -22.62 29.68 3.06
N GLN A 359 -23.05 30.93 3.09
CA GLN A 359 -23.27 31.74 1.89
C GLN A 359 -22.09 32.68 1.71
N VAL A 360 -21.58 32.77 0.48
CA VAL A 360 -20.40 33.57 0.14
C VAL A 360 -20.72 34.56 -0.96
N THR A 361 -20.10 35.73 -0.90
CA THR A 361 -20.14 36.74 -1.96
C THR A 361 -18.75 37.36 -2.10
N SER A 362 -18.31 37.59 -3.34
CA SER A 362 -16.99 38.16 -3.61
C SER A 362 -17.08 39.67 -3.75
N LEU A 363 -15.97 40.36 -3.49
CA LEU A 363 -15.83 41.75 -3.91
C LEU A 363 -16.01 41.85 -5.44
N PRO A 364 -16.68 42.89 -5.94
CA PRO A 364 -16.85 43.13 -7.38
C PRO A 364 -15.53 43.13 -8.14
N THR A 365 -15.52 42.57 -9.35
CA THR A 365 -14.31 42.43 -10.18
C THR A 365 -13.61 43.76 -10.45
N PHE A 366 -14.36 44.84 -10.70
CA PHE A 366 -13.77 46.17 -10.93
C PHE A 366 -12.96 46.71 -9.73
N ILE A 367 -13.24 46.22 -8.51
CA ILE A 367 -12.48 46.56 -7.31
C ILE A 367 -11.22 45.69 -7.23
N THR A 368 -11.34 44.39 -7.46
CA THR A 368 -10.19 43.49 -7.39
C THR A 368 -9.19 43.75 -8.52
N ASP A 369 -9.64 44.23 -9.68
CA ASP A 369 -8.76 44.60 -10.79
C ASP A 369 -7.99 45.90 -10.51
N SER A 370 -8.62 46.87 -9.84
CA SER A 370 -8.01 48.16 -9.51
C SER A 370 -7.16 48.12 -8.23
N ALA A 371 -7.55 47.28 -7.27
CA ALA A 371 -6.83 47.03 -6.04
C ALA A 371 -6.70 45.51 -5.80
N PRO A 372 -5.71 44.84 -6.41
CA PRO A 372 -5.52 43.39 -6.29
C PRO A 372 -5.33 42.89 -4.84
N ASN A 373 -4.85 43.77 -3.97
CA ASN A 373 -4.65 43.49 -2.54
C ASN A 373 -5.86 43.87 -1.67
N ALA A 374 -7.01 44.17 -2.28
CA ALA A 374 -8.23 44.52 -1.57
C ALA A 374 -8.69 43.35 -0.68
N ARG A 375 -8.85 43.63 0.61
CA ARG A 375 -9.27 42.64 1.60
C ARG A 375 -10.25 43.21 2.61
N VAL A 376 -11.20 42.40 3.04
CA VAL A 376 -12.26 42.74 3.99
C VAL A 376 -11.70 42.72 5.41
N ASN A 377 -11.83 43.83 6.13
CA ASN A 377 -11.36 43.98 7.50
C ASN A 377 -12.49 43.91 8.53
N ASP A 378 -13.59 44.63 8.32
CA ASP A 378 -14.68 44.71 9.29
C ASP A 378 -16.04 44.84 8.59
N ILE A 379 -17.09 44.38 9.24
CA ILE A 379 -18.44 44.29 8.70
C ILE A 379 -19.42 44.83 9.74
N LYS A 380 -20.36 45.68 9.31
CA LYS A 380 -21.48 46.15 10.14
C LYS A 380 -22.79 46.06 9.39
N ILE A 381 -23.85 45.70 10.10
CA ILE A 381 -25.19 45.59 9.53
C ILE A 381 -26.09 46.61 10.20
N ILE A 382 -26.72 47.45 9.39
CA ILE A 382 -27.69 48.44 9.84
C ILE A 382 -28.90 48.37 8.91
N GLY A 383 -30.05 47.96 9.46
CA GLY A 383 -31.26 47.72 8.69
C GLY A 383 -31.09 46.59 7.66
N GLU A 384 -31.40 46.87 6.40
CA GLU A 384 -31.28 45.94 5.26
C GLU A 384 -29.92 46.03 4.55
N ASN A 385 -28.95 46.74 5.13
CA ASN A 385 -27.67 47.03 4.50
C ASN A 385 -26.51 46.42 5.27
N ILE A 386 -25.55 45.85 4.53
CA ILE A 386 -24.27 45.37 5.04
C ILE A 386 -23.19 46.35 4.58
N TYR A 387 -22.56 47.03 5.53
CA TYR A 387 -21.44 47.93 5.32
C TYR A 387 -20.13 47.18 5.56
N VAL A 388 -19.23 47.24 4.60
CA VAL A 388 -17.98 46.48 4.60
C VAL A 388 -16.81 47.44 4.48
N ALA A 389 -15.89 47.35 5.45
CA ALA A 389 -14.61 48.03 5.44
C ALA A 389 -13.55 47.17 4.76
N THR A 390 -12.75 47.82 3.92
CA THR A 390 -11.70 47.15 3.16
C THR A 390 -10.37 47.85 3.31
N TYR A 391 -9.31 47.05 3.31
CA TYR A 391 -7.96 47.50 3.11
C TYR A 391 -7.68 47.61 1.61
N GLY A 392 -7.22 48.78 1.14
CA GLY A 392 -6.83 49.02 -0.26
C GLY A 392 -7.89 49.72 -1.10
N VAL A 393 -9.06 50.04 -0.54
CA VAL A 393 -10.12 50.78 -1.21
C VAL A 393 -10.59 51.91 -0.29
N SER A 394 -10.52 53.15 -0.77
CA SER A 394 -11.01 54.31 -0.03
C SER A 394 -12.53 54.25 0.12
N GLY A 395 -13.01 54.08 1.35
CA GLY A 395 -14.44 54.21 1.68
C GLY A 395 -15.12 52.92 2.13
N LEU A 396 -16.43 52.81 1.88
CA LEU A 396 -17.28 51.71 2.34
C LEU A 396 -18.02 51.03 1.20
N LEU A 397 -18.01 49.71 1.22
CA LEU A 397 -18.81 48.90 0.32
C LEU A 397 -20.15 48.58 0.97
N LEU A 398 -21.20 48.64 0.16
CA LEU A 398 -22.57 48.37 0.54
C LEU A 398 -23.05 47.11 -0.17
N PHE A 399 -23.53 46.14 0.59
CA PHE A 399 -24.21 44.95 0.10
C PHE A 399 -25.64 44.91 0.64
N ASP A 400 -26.55 44.35 -0.14
CA ASP A 400 -27.94 44.14 0.28
C ASP A 400 -28.02 42.92 1.20
N ARG A 401 -28.63 43.08 2.38
CA ARG A 401 -28.69 42.03 3.42
C ARG A 401 -29.51 40.82 2.97
N ARG A 402 -30.56 41.01 2.18
CA ARG A 402 -31.46 39.91 1.78
C ARG A 402 -30.84 39.07 0.67
N THR A 403 -30.40 39.72 -0.41
CA THR A 403 -29.86 39.10 -1.62
C THR A 403 -28.37 38.75 -1.51
N PHE A 404 -27.65 39.37 -0.58
CA PHE A 404 -26.20 39.22 -0.38
C PHE A 404 -25.36 39.62 -1.60
N GLN A 405 -25.89 40.55 -2.39
CA GLN A 405 -25.25 41.09 -3.59
C GLN A 405 -24.68 42.48 -3.32
N PHE A 406 -23.60 42.80 -4.03
CA PHE A 406 -23.03 44.14 -4.01
C PHE A 406 -24.03 45.17 -4.57
N ASN A 407 -24.12 46.32 -3.91
CA ASN A 407 -24.99 47.42 -4.29
C ASN A 407 -24.17 48.65 -4.72
N LYS A 408 -23.30 49.17 -3.85
CA LYS A 408 -22.61 50.45 -4.09
C LYS A 408 -21.30 50.60 -3.32
N LEU A 409 -20.36 51.39 -3.86
CA LEU A 409 -19.17 51.87 -3.15
C LEU A 409 -19.36 53.36 -2.80
N PHE A 410 -19.15 53.74 -1.55
CA PHE A 410 -19.11 55.12 -1.07
C PHE A 410 -17.67 55.54 -0.83
N THR A 411 -17.24 56.65 -1.43
CA THR A 411 -15.89 57.22 -1.26
C THR A 411 -15.98 58.61 -0.64
N TYR A 412 -14.88 59.13 -0.10
CA TYR A 412 -14.78 60.50 0.41
C TYR A 412 -13.75 61.31 -0.39
N GLU A 413 -13.95 62.63 -0.44
CA GLU A 413 -13.13 63.57 -1.22
C GLU A 413 -11.80 63.85 -0.51
N ASN A 414 -10.70 63.99 -1.27
CA ASN A 414 -9.34 64.26 -0.79
C ASN A 414 -8.78 63.22 0.21
N SER A 415 -8.84 61.93 -0.15
CA SER A 415 -8.24 60.87 0.66
C SER A 415 -6.71 60.85 0.54
N GLN A 416 -6.00 60.93 1.67
CA GLN A 416 -4.59 60.49 1.71
C GLN A 416 -4.52 59.01 1.28
N PRO A 417 -3.42 58.53 0.66
CA PRO A 417 -3.29 57.12 0.28
C PRO A 417 -3.50 56.16 1.45
N SER A 418 -3.13 56.57 2.67
CA SER A 418 -3.33 55.84 3.93
C SER A 418 -4.81 55.69 4.32
N SER A 419 -5.68 56.61 3.90
CA SER A 419 -7.12 56.52 4.17
C SER A 419 -7.77 55.34 3.42
N ALA A 420 -7.17 54.86 2.33
CA ALA A 420 -7.62 53.67 1.61
C ALA A 420 -7.60 52.37 2.46
N PHE A 421 -7.05 52.42 3.67
CA PHE A 421 -7.03 51.31 4.61
C PHE A 421 -8.10 51.50 5.68
N VAL A 422 -9.35 51.09 5.43
CA VAL A 422 -10.39 51.12 6.47
C VAL A 422 -10.23 49.90 7.37
N ASN A 423 -9.71 50.11 8.58
CA ASN A 423 -9.30 49.06 9.51
C ASN A 423 -10.45 48.55 10.38
N CYS A 424 -11.37 49.42 10.79
CA CYS A 424 -12.48 49.04 11.67
C CYS A 424 -13.71 49.93 11.52
N LEU A 425 -14.86 49.39 11.89
CA LEU A 425 -16.16 50.04 11.86
C LEU A 425 -16.85 49.98 13.21
N MET A 426 -17.58 51.03 13.55
CA MET A 426 -18.43 51.07 14.73
C MET A 426 -19.73 51.81 14.45
N ALA A 427 -20.87 51.21 14.77
CA ALA A 427 -22.14 51.93 14.76
C ALA A 427 -22.24 52.83 15.98
N LEU A 428 -22.44 54.13 15.75
CA LEU A 428 -22.78 55.08 16.81
C LEU A 428 -24.25 54.93 17.17
N ASP A 429 -25.09 54.90 16.13
CA ASP A 429 -26.53 54.75 16.14
C ASP A 429 -26.99 54.17 14.77
N ASN A 430 -28.30 54.09 14.53
CA ASN A 430 -28.86 53.59 13.27
C ASN A 430 -28.69 54.54 12.08
N THR A 431 -28.11 55.72 12.29
CA THR A 431 -27.97 56.79 11.28
C THR A 431 -26.52 57.12 10.95
N SER A 432 -25.56 56.68 11.77
CA SER A 432 -24.15 57.01 11.58
C SER A 432 -23.18 55.90 11.98
N LEU A 433 -22.14 55.75 11.15
CA LEU A 433 -21.02 54.83 11.32
C LEU A 433 -19.73 55.61 11.57
N LEU A 434 -18.90 55.11 12.46
CA LEU A 434 -17.55 55.56 12.71
C LEU A 434 -16.57 54.63 12.00
N LEU A 435 -15.62 55.22 11.27
CA LEU A 435 -14.61 54.53 10.48
C LEU A 435 -13.22 54.86 11.00
N GLY A 436 -12.46 53.83 11.34
CA GLY A 436 -11.05 53.93 11.66
C GLY A 436 -10.26 53.59 10.41
N THR A 437 -9.40 54.50 9.97
CA THR A 437 -8.60 54.31 8.76
C THR A 437 -7.09 54.24 9.08
N GLY A 438 -6.27 53.96 8.07
CA GLY A 438 -4.81 54.11 8.14
C GLY A 438 -4.35 55.57 8.23
N GLY A 439 -5.28 56.52 8.12
CA GLY A 439 -5.09 57.94 8.41
C GLY A 439 -6.22 58.43 9.32
N PRO A 440 -6.84 59.59 9.04
CA PRO A 440 -7.85 60.18 9.92
C PRO A 440 -9.11 59.31 10.09
N MET A 441 -9.80 59.46 11.21
CA MET A 441 -11.09 58.82 11.42
C MET A 441 -12.21 59.61 10.71
N TYR A 442 -13.23 58.89 10.24
CA TYR A 442 -14.39 59.50 9.59
C TYR A 442 -15.69 59.06 10.25
N ARG A 443 -16.63 59.99 10.35
CA ARG A 443 -18.04 59.70 10.63
C ARG A 443 -18.80 59.69 9.31
N PHE A 444 -19.42 58.55 8.98
CA PHE A 444 -20.28 58.39 7.81
C PHE A 444 -21.75 58.53 8.23
N ASN A 445 -22.46 59.47 7.63
CA ASN A 445 -23.91 59.60 7.80
C ASN A 445 -24.63 58.73 6.77
N ILE A 446 -25.45 57.79 7.24
CA ILE A 446 -26.12 56.79 6.42
C ILE A 446 -27.21 57.41 5.55
N ALA A 447 -27.90 58.46 6.02
CA ALA A 447 -28.99 59.08 5.29
C ALA A 447 -28.48 60.01 4.17
N THR A 448 -27.43 60.78 4.44
CA THR A 448 -26.86 61.74 3.46
C THR A 448 -25.72 61.15 2.64
N HIS A 449 -25.21 59.98 3.01
CA HIS A 449 -24.00 59.35 2.46
C HIS A 449 -22.74 60.24 2.52
N HIS A 450 -22.70 61.17 3.48
CA HIS A 450 -21.59 62.12 3.63
C HIS A 450 -20.60 61.65 4.70
N PHE A 451 -19.31 61.84 4.44
CA PHE A 451 -18.23 61.57 5.38
C PHE A 451 -17.74 62.87 6.03
N THR A 452 -17.63 62.87 7.35
CA THR A 452 -17.07 63.98 8.13
C THR A 452 -15.83 63.51 8.86
N GLN A 453 -14.69 64.14 8.61
CA GLN A 453 -13.45 63.83 9.31
C GLN A 453 -13.55 64.21 10.80
N ILE A 454 -13.13 63.32 11.69
CA ILE A 454 -13.14 63.54 13.15
C ILE A 454 -11.84 63.03 13.77
N VAL A 455 -10.95 63.94 14.15
CA VAL A 455 -9.66 63.60 14.78
C VAL A 455 -9.48 64.36 16.09
N PRO A 456 -8.74 63.83 17.08
CA PRO A 456 -8.37 64.55 18.29
C PRO A 456 -7.46 65.75 17.98
N GLU A 457 -7.35 66.71 18.91
CA GLU A 457 -6.54 67.93 18.74
C GLU A 457 -5.05 67.67 18.51
N LYS A 458 -4.52 66.54 18.99
CA LYS A 458 -3.11 66.14 18.84
C LYS A 458 -2.91 65.02 17.81
N TRP A 459 -3.63 65.07 16.70
CA TRP A 459 -3.49 64.11 15.60
C TRP A 459 -2.36 64.54 14.65
N GLU A 460 -1.35 63.68 14.47
CA GLU A 460 -0.21 63.96 13.60
C GLU A 460 -0.31 63.24 12.24
N ASP A 461 0.40 63.74 11.24
CA ASP A 461 0.49 63.06 9.94
C ASP A 461 1.24 61.74 10.10
N GLY A 462 0.52 60.64 9.88
CA GLY A 462 1.01 59.29 10.12
C GLY A 462 0.31 58.56 11.26
N ASP A 463 -0.57 59.22 12.02
CA ASP A 463 -1.48 58.55 12.96
C ASP A 463 -2.49 57.66 12.22
N TRP A 464 -2.88 56.54 12.83
CA TRP A 464 -3.87 55.61 12.30
C TRP A 464 -4.82 55.14 13.40
N THR A 465 -5.93 54.51 13.01
CA THR A 465 -6.85 53.85 13.95
C THR A 465 -6.94 52.36 13.66
N ASN A 466 -6.55 51.55 14.63
CA ASN A 466 -6.57 50.08 14.51
C ASN A 466 -7.92 49.47 14.94
N SER A 467 -8.49 49.92 16.06
CA SER A 467 -9.70 49.34 16.62
C SER A 467 -10.48 50.34 17.45
N PHE A 468 -11.81 50.24 17.36
CA PHE A 468 -12.74 50.83 18.30
C PHE A 468 -13.28 49.80 19.28
N PHE A 469 -13.52 50.23 20.51
CA PHE A 469 -14.17 49.43 21.54
C PHE A 469 -15.21 50.28 22.28
N LYS A 470 -16.48 49.87 22.23
CA LYS A 470 -17.58 50.56 22.91
C LYS A 470 -17.79 49.91 24.28
N THR A 471 -17.60 50.69 25.33
CA THR A 471 -17.86 50.28 26.71
C THR A 471 -19.36 50.15 26.99
N ARG A 472 -19.73 49.42 28.06
CA ARG A 472 -21.12 49.36 28.55
C ARG A 472 -21.68 50.74 28.93
N ALA A 473 -20.81 51.68 29.32
CA ALA A 473 -21.17 53.07 29.61
C ALA A 473 -21.42 53.93 28.34
N GLY A 474 -21.17 53.39 27.14
CA GLY A 474 -21.41 54.09 25.87
C GLY A 474 -20.19 54.85 25.31
N ASN A 475 -19.13 55.02 26.10
CA ASN A 475 -17.87 55.62 25.66
C ASN A 475 -17.11 54.70 24.69
N ILE A 476 -16.40 55.29 23.72
CA ILE A 476 -15.67 54.57 22.69
C ILE A 476 -14.17 54.75 22.90
N TRP A 477 -13.48 53.67 23.21
CA TRP A 477 -12.03 53.62 23.26
C TRP A 477 -11.46 53.36 21.87
N THR A 478 -10.45 54.12 21.48
CA THR A 478 -9.78 53.97 20.19
C THR A 478 -8.28 53.79 20.38
N SER A 479 -7.70 52.85 19.64
CA SER A 479 -6.26 52.63 19.57
C SER A 479 -5.67 53.38 18.39
N CYS A 480 -4.90 54.42 18.69
CA CYS A 480 -4.04 55.16 17.76
C CYS A 480 -2.58 55.02 18.20
N GLU A 481 -1.68 55.94 17.83
CA GLU A 481 -0.37 56.02 18.50
C GLU A 481 -0.54 56.18 20.02
N GLN A 482 -1.53 56.98 20.41
CA GLN A 482 -2.01 57.11 21.78
C GLN A 482 -3.41 56.50 21.94
N VAL A 483 -3.82 56.30 23.19
CA VAL A 483 -5.15 55.78 23.51
C VAL A 483 -6.08 56.94 23.83
N TYR A 484 -7.16 57.06 23.06
CA TYR A 484 -8.19 58.08 23.28
C TYR A 484 -9.51 57.45 23.67
N CYS A 485 -10.29 58.17 24.47
CA CYS A 485 -11.69 57.86 24.76
C CYS A 485 -12.54 58.94 24.09
N TYR A 486 -13.37 58.54 23.14
CA TYR A 486 -14.34 59.36 22.45
C TYR A 486 -15.71 59.25 23.11
N ASP A 487 -16.28 60.39 23.50
CA ASP A 487 -17.67 60.48 23.94
C ASP A 487 -18.55 60.81 22.73
N PRO A 488 -19.41 59.88 22.27
CA PRO A 488 -20.23 60.10 21.08
C PRO A 488 -21.37 61.10 21.29
N HIS A 489 -21.74 61.42 22.54
CA HIS A 489 -22.79 62.40 22.85
C HIS A 489 -22.24 63.83 22.81
N VAL A 490 -21.03 64.02 23.35
CA VAL A 490 -20.36 65.33 23.39
C VAL A 490 -19.56 65.59 22.10
N GLY A 491 -19.13 64.53 21.41
CA GLY A 491 -18.32 64.62 20.21
C GLY A 491 -16.85 64.99 20.47
N GLN A 492 -16.36 64.78 21.70
CA GLN A 492 -15.00 65.13 22.12
C GLN A 492 -14.14 63.90 22.39
N PHE A 493 -12.84 64.03 22.09
CA PHE A 493 -11.82 63.04 22.43
C PHE A 493 -11.10 63.43 23.72
N ARG A 494 -10.92 62.46 24.62
CA ARG A 494 -10.11 62.59 25.83
C ARG A 494 -8.91 61.66 25.76
N LEU A 495 -7.71 62.24 25.78
CA LEU A 495 -6.46 61.49 25.89
C LEU A 495 -6.39 60.76 27.24
N GLN A 496 -6.03 59.48 27.21
CA GLN A 496 -5.85 58.67 28.41
C GLN A 496 -4.43 58.85 29.00
N PRO A 497 -4.23 58.56 30.30
CA PRO A 497 -2.95 58.81 30.97
C PRO A 497 -1.74 58.19 30.25
N GLY A 498 -0.65 58.96 30.12
CA GLY A 498 0.56 58.55 29.40
C GLY A 498 1.22 57.28 29.95
N GLU A 499 0.97 56.93 31.22
CA GLU A 499 1.44 55.66 31.80
C GLU A 499 0.96 54.42 31.04
N LEU A 500 -0.21 54.49 30.38
CA LEU A 500 -0.71 53.41 29.53
C LEU A 500 0.22 53.18 28.33
N HIS A 501 0.67 54.26 27.69
CA HIS A 501 1.59 54.21 26.56
C HIS A 501 2.99 53.73 26.98
N THR A 502 3.45 54.06 28.20
CA THR A 502 4.73 53.53 28.72
C THR A 502 4.70 52.04 29.03
N ARG A 503 3.51 51.47 29.31
CA ARG A 503 3.33 50.03 29.63
C ARG A 503 3.00 49.19 28.41
N ILE A 504 2.19 49.73 27.49
CA ILE A 504 1.79 49.11 26.22
C ILE A 504 2.00 50.16 25.11
N LEU A 505 3.15 50.10 24.41
CA LEU A 505 3.52 51.05 23.35
C LEU A 505 2.53 51.03 22.17
N ARG A 506 1.94 49.86 21.86
CA ARG A 506 0.98 49.70 20.76
C ARG A 506 -0.20 48.86 21.23
N THR A 507 -1.37 49.49 21.27
CA THR A 507 -2.61 48.79 21.64
C THR A 507 -3.26 48.20 20.40
N ASN A 508 -3.47 46.90 20.39
CA ASN A 508 -4.10 46.16 19.29
C ASN A 508 -5.58 45.90 19.54
N SER A 509 -5.97 45.68 20.81
CA SER A 509 -7.32 45.29 21.18
C SER A 509 -7.67 45.74 22.61
N PHE A 510 -8.97 45.84 22.88
CA PHE A 510 -9.52 46.22 24.17
C PHE A 510 -10.58 45.21 24.61
N ALA A 511 -10.75 45.05 25.92
CA ALA A 511 -11.87 44.32 26.51
C ALA A 511 -12.30 45.00 27.82
N GLU A 512 -13.56 44.82 28.21
CA GLU A 512 -14.09 45.32 29.48
C GLU A 512 -14.37 44.12 30.40
N ASP A 513 -13.81 44.13 31.61
CA ASP A 513 -14.06 43.06 32.60
C ASP A 513 -15.38 43.25 33.34
N ALA A 514 -15.80 42.28 34.16
CA ALA A 514 -17.10 42.32 34.82
C ALA A 514 -17.31 43.55 35.73
N GLU A 515 -16.23 44.10 36.29
CA GLU A 515 -16.21 45.28 37.16
C GLU A 515 -16.21 46.61 36.38
N GLY A 516 -16.08 46.56 35.05
CA GLY A 516 -16.04 47.73 34.18
C GLY A 516 -14.64 48.30 33.97
N ASN A 517 -13.58 47.60 34.38
CA ASN A 517 -12.22 48.01 34.07
C ASN A 517 -11.87 47.67 32.62
N ILE A 518 -10.98 48.46 32.03
CA ILE A 518 -10.58 48.30 30.64
C ILE A 518 -9.24 47.58 30.57
N TRP A 519 -9.21 46.48 29.83
CA TRP A 519 -8.00 45.73 29.51
C TRP A 519 -7.50 46.13 28.13
N LEU A 520 -6.21 46.42 28.02
CA LEU A 520 -5.52 46.76 26.79
C LEU A 520 -4.54 45.63 26.44
N ALA A 521 -4.58 45.19 25.19
CA ALA A 521 -3.67 44.19 24.65
C ALA A 521 -2.68 44.82 23.66
N GLY A 522 -1.42 44.40 23.74
CA GLY A 522 -0.34 44.77 22.83
C GLY A 522 0.81 43.79 22.98
N GLN A 523 1.98 44.26 23.39
CA GLN A 523 3.11 43.39 23.81
C GLN A 523 2.96 42.74 25.19
N GLY A 524 1.79 42.92 25.81
CA GLY A 524 1.37 42.33 27.07
C GLY A 524 -0.10 42.71 27.32
N LEU A 525 -0.57 42.48 28.54
CA LEU A 525 -1.89 42.92 28.98
C LEU A 525 -1.76 43.99 30.06
N CYS A 526 -2.47 45.10 29.91
CA CYS A 526 -2.53 46.14 30.92
C CYS A 526 -3.99 46.37 31.34
N ARG A 527 -4.26 46.45 32.65
CA ARG A 527 -5.58 46.83 33.17
C ARG A 527 -5.57 48.29 33.60
N TYR A 528 -6.48 49.05 33.01
CA TYR A 528 -6.85 50.38 33.45
C TYR A 528 -8.06 50.31 34.39
N ASN A 529 -7.83 50.62 35.66
CA ASN A 529 -8.88 50.59 36.67
C ASN A 529 -9.70 51.87 36.60
N MET A 530 -10.97 51.74 36.19
CA MET A 530 -11.84 52.89 35.95
C MET A 530 -12.19 53.62 37.24
N SER A 531 -12.23 52.92 38.38
CA SER A 531 -12.53 53.54 39.69
C SER A 531 -11.35 54.33 40.26
N LEU A 532 -10.11 53.86 39.99
CA LEU A 532 -8.88 54.51 40.46
C LEU A 532 -8.32 55.53 39.47
N GLY A 533 -8.78 55.52 38.22
CA GLY A 533 -8.29 56.39 37.16
C GLY A 533 -6.81 56.16 36.80
N LYS A 534 -6.31 54.92 36.96
CA LYS A 534 -4.91 54.57 36.70
C LYS A 534 -4.73 53.12 36.25
N ALA A 535 -3.60 52.83 35.62
CA ALA A 535 -3.17 51.47 35.33
C ALA A 535 -2.66 50.78 36.60
N ASP A 536 -3.32 49.69 37.01
CA ASP A 536 -3.00 48.98 38.26
C ASP A 536 -2.44 47.57 38.05
N ARG A 537 -2.44 47.07 36.80
CA ARG A 537 -1.94 45.73 36.48
C ARG A 537 -1.27 45.64 35.12
N LEU A 538 -0.14 44.96 35.07
CA LEU A 538 0.59 44.61 33.85
C LEU A 538 0.92 43.11 33.88
N ILE A 539 0.70 42.42 32.76
CA ILE A 539 1.06 41.03 32.53
C ILE A 539 1.89 40.99 31.23
N ASP A 540 3.19 40.80 31.37
CA ASP A 540 4.19 40.77 30.30
C ASP A 540 4.92 39.42 30.21
N SER A 541 4.62 38.49 31.12
CA SER A 541 5.15 37.13 31.14
C SER A 541 4.01 36.12 31.24
N PHE A 542 4.11 35.05 30.45
CA PHE A 542 3.09 33.99 30.35
C PHE A 542 3.74 32.61 30.51
N PRO A 543 3.14 31.68 31.28
CA PRO A 543 3.78 30.39 31.60
C PRO A 543 4.17 29.52 30.41
N TYR A 544 3.45 29.66 29.29
CA TYR A 544 3.58 28.83 28.10
C TYR A 544 4.25 29.55 26.92
N ILE A 545 4.73 30.78 27.11
CA ILE A 545 5.24 31.65 26.04
C ILE A 545 6.69 32.01 26.32
N LYS A 546 7.60 31.51 25.48
CA LYS A 546 9.06 31.73 25.62
C LYS A 546 9.65 32.66 24.56
N MET A 547 8.81 33.35 23.78
CA MET A 547 9.27 34.18 22.66
C MET A 547 9.78 35.55 23.10
N PRO A 548 10.80 36.10 22.42
CA PRO A 548 11.39 37.41 22.75
C PRO A 548 10.48 38.59 22.43
N GLN A 549 9.51 38.43 21.52
CA GLN A 549 8.47 39.42 21.25
C GLN A 549 7.09 38.77 21.40
N ILE A 550 6.34 39.23 22.40
CA ILE A 550 4.94 38.84 22.60
C ILE A 550 4.10 39.87 21.85
N SER A 551 3.12 39.40 21.08
CA SER A 551 2.11 40.25 20.47
C SER A 551 0.76 39.60 20.66
N ILE A 552 -0.12 40.29 21.37
CA ILE A 552 -1.48 39.85 21.65
C ILE A 552 -2.38 40.47 20.59
N GLY A 553 -3.13 39.61 19.90
CA GLY A 553 -4.03 39.97 18.82
C GLY A 553 -5.45 40.24 19.34
N PRO A 554 -6.47 39.50 18.87
CA PRO A 554 -7.85 39.70 19.33
C PRO A 554 -8.01 39.31 20.80
N MET A 555 -8.81 40.09 21.53
CA MET A 555 -9.10 39.88 22.95
C MET A 555 -10.58 40.13 23.25
N LEU A 556 -11.16 39.35 24.16
CA LEU A 556 -12.49 39.58 24.74
C LEU A 556 -12.58 39.05 26.17
N ALA A 557 -13.56 39.53 26.93
CA ALA A 557 -13.90 39.00 28.25
C ALA A 557 -15.20 38.18 28.16
N ASP A 558 -15.28 37.09 28.92
CA ASP A 558 -16.51 36.32 29.09
C ASP A 558 -17.28 36.71 30.37
N ASN A 559 -18.48 36.15 30.53
CA ASN A 559 -19.36 36.43 31.67
C ASN A 559 -18.86 35.83 33.00
N GLN A 560 -17.80 35.01 32.97
CA GLN A 560 -17.17 34.40 34.16
C GLN A 560 -15.86 35.11 34.52
N ASN A 561 -15.64 36.31 33.98
CA ASN A 561 -14.47 37.14 34.23
C ASN A 561 -13.16 36.47 33.77
N ASN A 562 -13.24 35.63 32.72
CA ASN A 562 -12.07 35.17 31.99
C ASN A 562 -11.78 36.09 30.81
N LEU A 563 -10.50 36.39 30.62
CA LEU A 563 -10.00 37.11 29.46
C LEU A 563 -9.46 36.10 28.43
N TRP A 564 -10.08 36.08 27.26
CA TRP A 564 -9.71 35.23 26.13
C TRP A 564 -8.95 36.06 25.11
N PHE A 565 -7.75 35.62 24.73
CA PHE A 565 -6.93 36.34 23.77
C PHE A 565 -6.04 35.42 22.94
N GLY A 566 -5.87 35.80 21.67
CA GLY A 566 -4.92 35.17 20.77
C GLY A 566 -3.51 35.73 20.99
N VAL A 567 -2.52 34.85 21.09
CA VAL A 567 -1.11 35.25 21.10
C VAL A 567 -0.51 34.86 19.76
N TYR A 568 0.12 35.82 19.08
CA TYR A 568 0.67 35.61 17.73
C TYR A 568 1.61 34.39 17.72
N ASN A 569 1.38 33.47 16.77
CA ASN A 569 2.07 32.18 16.63
C ASN A 569 2.00 31.22 17.83
N ASN A 570 1.14 31.47 18.82
CA ASN A 570 1.09 30.65 20.03
C ASN A 570 -0.32 30.22 20.44
N GLY A 571 -1.36 30.44 19.64
CA GLY A 571 -2.70 29.92 19.89
C GLY A 571 -3.54 30.79 20.81
N LEU A 572 -4.51 30.16 21.49
CA LEU A 572 -5.51 30.84 22.31
C LEU A 572 -5.18 30.68 23.80
N THR A 573 -5.21 31.79 24.54
CA THR A 573 -4.97 31.79 25.98
C THR A 573 -6.18 32.35 26.72
N CYS A 574 -6.52 31.70 27.83
CA CYS A 574 -7.54 32.12 28.77
C CYS A 574 -6.85 32.52 30.08
N TYR A 575 -7.08 33.74 30.54
CA TYR A 575 -6.62 34.22 31.84
C TYR A 575 -7.83 34.48 32.74
N ASN A 576 -7.95 33.72 33.82
CA ASN A 576 -8.98 33.97 34.83
C ASN A 576 -8.53 35.11 35.75
N ILE A 577 -9.26 36.23 35.76
CA ILE A 577 -8.85 37.47 36.43
C ILE A 577 -8.78 37.28 37.96
N GLU A 578 -9.73 36.53 38.53
CA GLU A 578 -9.86 36.29 39.97
C GLU A 578 -8.81 35.29 40.49
N LYS A 579 -8.75 34.10 39.87
CA LYS A 579 -7.85 33.00 40.24
C LYS A 579 -6.41 33.24 39.79
N ARG A 580 -6.18 34.20 38.88
CA ARG A 580 -4.86 34.53 38.31
C ARG A 580 -4.19 33.32 37.64
N SER A 581 -4.99 32.45 37.05
CA SER A 581 -4.55 31.21 36.42
C SER A 581 -4.69 31.29 34.90
N PHE A 582 -3.72 30.70 34.19
CA PHE A 582 -3.75 30.59 32.74
C PHE A 582 -4.21 29.21 32.31
N ARG A 583 -4.93 29.16 31.19
CA ARG A 583 -5.15 27.95 30.40
C ARG A 583 -4.81 28.25 28.95
N HIS A 584 -4.19 27.27 28.29
CA HIS A 584 -3.61 27.44 26.97
C HIS A 584 -4.15 26.38 26.03
N PHE A 585 -4.46 26.79 24.82
CA PHE A 585 -4.95 25.92 23.75
C PHE A 585 -4.12 26.16 22.51
N THR A 586 -3.76 25.07 21.84
CA THR A 586 -2.95 25.03 20.63
C THR A 586 -3.67 24.21 19.55
N ARG A 587 -3.03 24.05 18.38
CA ARG A 587 -3.53 23.15 17.33
C ARG A 587 -3.71 21.70 17.81
N GLU A 588 -2.92 21.24 18.78
CA GLU A 588 -3.06 19.88 19.35
C GLU A 588 -4.36 19.70 20.13
N ASP A 589 -4.91 20.79 20.68
CA ASP A 589 -6.19 20.81 21.40
C ASP A 589 -7.40 20.95 20.45
N GLY A 590 -7.16 21.06 19.13
CA GLY A 590 -8.20 21.20 18.11
C GLY A 590 -8.37 22.61 17.54
N LEU A 591 -7.50 23.57 17.87
CA LEU A 591 -7.57 24.92 17.29
C LEU A 591 -7.37 24.93 15.77
N PRO A 592 -7.99 25.89 15.06
CA PRO A 592 -7.87 26.01 13.60
C PRO A 592 -6.44 26.34 13.16
N ALA A 593 -5.75 27.17 13.94
CA ALA A 593 -4.35 27.53 13.77
C ALA A 593 -3.80 28.08 15.10
N ASN A 594 -2.48 28.13 15.24
CA ASN A 594 -1.84 28.84 16.35
C ASN A 594 -1.83 30.37 16.14
N ASN A 595 -2.26 30.88 14.99
CA ASN A 595 -2.49 32.31 14.81
C ASN A 595 -3.99 32.58 14.78
N ILE A 596 -4.50 33.21 15.83
CA ILE A 596 -5.92 33.56 15.95
C ILE A 596 -6.10 35.02 15.51
N THR A 597 -6.89 35.23 14.47
CA THR A 597 -7.09 36.54 13.82
C THR A 597 -8.32 37.27 14.35
N ALA A 598 -9.38 36.55 14.68
CA ALA A 598 -10.62 37.11 15.21
C ALA A 598 -11.22 36.23 16.32
N LEU A 599 -11.93 36.87 17.26
CA LEU A 599 -12.68 36.22 18.34
C LEU A 599 -14.05 36.88 18.49
N ILE A 600 -15.07 36.09 18.82
CA ILE A 600 -16.38 36.59 19.24
C ILE A 600 -17.09 35.59 20.16
N LEU A 601 -17.79 36.10 21.17
CA LEU A 601 -18.56 35.30 22.11
C LEU A 601 -20.06 35.37 21.76
N ILE A 602 -20.70 34.21 21.59
CA ILE A 602 -22.15 34.10 21.32
C ILE A 602 -22.73 33.09 22.33
N GLY A 603 -23.33 33.60 23.41
CA GLY A 603 -23.76 32.76 24.54
C GLY A 603 -22.56 32.08 25.21
N ASP A 604 -22.63 30.76 25.42
CA ASP A 604 -21.53 29.96 26.00
C ASP A 604 -20.56 29.40 24.94
N ARG A 605 -20.53 30.01 23.76
CA ARG A 605 -19.71 29.55 22.61
C ARG A 605 -18.73 30.62 22.18
N LEU A 606 -17.45 30.27 22.16
CA LEU A 606 -16.38 31.12 21.67
C LEU A 606 -16.06 30.77 20.23
N TRP A 607 -16.41 31.66 19.31
CA TRP A 607 -16.03 31.57 17.90
C TRP A 607 -14.69 32.23 17.68
N MET A 608 -13.87 31.58 16.86
CA MET A 608 -12.52 32.02 16.56
C MET A 608 -12.17 31.77 15.10
N ALA A 609 -11.34 32.65 14.55
CA ALA A 609 -10.80 32.53 13.21
C ALA A 609 -9.29 32.30 13.28
N GLY A 610 -8.81 31.30 12.55
CA GLY A 610 -7.40 31.16 12.23
C GLY A 610 -7.05 31.89 10.93
N ASN A 611 -5.92 31.56 10.31
CA ASN A 611 -5.53 32.15 9.01
C ASN A 611 -6.34 31.63 7.82
N SER A 612 -7.01 30.47 7.91
CA SER A 612 -7.74 29.87 6.78
C SER A 612 -8.98 29.08 7.21
N ASN A 613 -9.34 29.14 8.49
CA ASN A 613 -10.38 28.28 9.06
C ASN A 613 -11.10 29.00 10.19
N VAL A 614 -12.32 28.57 10.45
CA VAL A 614 -13.12 29.02 11.59
C VAL A 614 -13.21 27.88 12.58
N ALA A 615 -13.34 28.18 13.86
CA ALA A 615 -13.64 27.17 14.88
C ALA A 615 -14.58 27.75 15.94
N CYS A 616 -15.23 26.84 16.65
CA CYS A 616 -16.11 27.15 17.76
C CYS A 616 -15.74 26.27 18.95
N MET A 617 -15.56 26.88 20.10
CA MET A 617 -15.32 26.19 21.36
C MET A 617 -16.54 26.32 22.26
N ASP A 618 -17.01 25.20 22.80
CA ASP A 618 -17.98 25.18 23.89
C ASP A 618 -17.26 25.50 25.20
N LEU A 619 -17.64 26.59 25.88
CA LEU A 619 -16.92 27.06 27.08
C LEU A 619 -17.16 26.21 28.33
N ARG A 620 -18.11 25.27 28.30
CA ARG A 620 -18.39 24.37 29.43
C ARG A 620 -17.55 23.10 29.34
N THR A 621 -17.39 22.57 28.13
CA THR A 621 -16.67 21.31 27.85
C THR A 621 -15.26 21.50 27.30
N PHE A 622 -14.95 22.70 26.79
CA PHE A 622 -13.74 23.02 26.02
C PHE A 622 -13.55 22.20 24.74
N ASN A 623 -14.61 21.54 24.25
CA ASN A 623 -14.58 20.88 22.96
C ASN A 623 -14.55 21.91 21.84
N ILE A 624 -13.61 21.74 20.92
CA ILE A 624 -13.42 22.61 19.75
C ILE A 624 -13.90 21.87 18.51
N VAL A 625 -14.75 22.53 17.73
CA VAL A 625 -15.20 22.09 16.40
C VAL A 625 -14.63 23.05 15.37
N ARG A 626 -14.00 22.51 14.34
CA ARG A 626 -13.38 23.30 13.26
C ARG A 626 -14.25 23.27 12.00
N PHE A 627 -14.15 24.34 11.23
CA PHE A 627 -14.79 24.49 9.94
C PHE A 627 -13.81 25.01 8.89
N GLY A 628 -13.93 24.46 7.68
CA GLY A 628 -13.04 24.78 6.55
C GLY A 628 -13.77 24.85 5.22
N LYS A 629 -13.00 24.72 4.13
CA LYS A 629 -13.50 24.72 2.76
C LYS A 629 -14.56 23.63 2.55
N GLU A 630 -14.34 22.48 3.19
CA GLU A 630 -15.21 21.32 3.24
C GLU A 630 -16.60 21.62 3.83
N ASP A 631 -16.74 22.65 4.67
CA ASP A 631 -18.03 23.07 5.25
C ASP A 631 -18.64 24.26 4.49
N GLY A 632 -18.09 24.62 3.31
CA GLY A 632 -18.57 25.71 2.46
C GLY A 632 -17.88 27.06 2.68
N PHE A 633 -16.88 27.15 3.56
CA PHE A 633 -16.10 28.39 3.71
C PHE A 633 -15.18 28.66 2.50
N PRO A 634 -14.84 29.92 2.21
CA PRO A 634 -13.93 30.26 1.12
C PRO A 634 -12.53 29.66 1.31
N ASP A 635 -11.93 29.19 0.20
CA ASP A 635 -10.53 28.75 0.14
C ASP A 635 -9.59 29.96 0.00
N MET A 636 -9.67 30.87 0.96
CA MET A 636 -8.97 32.16 0.98
C MET A 636 -8.50 32.45 2.40
N PRO A 637 -7.40 33.20 2.60
CA PRO A 637 -6.93 33.49 3.94
C PRO A 637 -7.83 34.50 4.66
N ILE A 638 -8.05 34.28 5.94
CA ILE A 638 -8.59 35.28 6.87
C ILE A 638 -7.37 36.08 7.34
N VAL A 639 -7.37 37.36 6.98
CA VAL A 639 -6.21 38.24 7.18
C VAL A 639 -6.19 38.83 8.58
N THR A 640 -5.00 39.21 9.05
CA THR A 640 -4.85 39.96 10.31
C THR A 640 -5.62 41.28 10.21
N GLY A 641 -6.51 41.53 11.18
CA GLY A 641 -7.42 42.68 11.20
C GLY A 641 -8.88 42.33 10.88
N ALA A 642 -9.15 41.14 10.30
CA ALA A 642 -10.50 40.65 10.10
C ALA A 642 -11.27 40.53 11.42
N LYS A 643 -12.55 40.91 11.43
CA LYS A 643 -13.43 40.82 12.62
C LYS A 643 -14.71 40.05 12.31
N PHE A 644 -15.19 39.32 13.31
CA PHE A 644 -16.53 38.75 13.26
C PHE A 644 -17.59 39.83 13.49
N TYR A 645 -18.72 39.68 12.81
CA TYR A 645 -19.94 40.44 13.12
C TYR A 645 -21.12 39.48 13.32
N TYR A 646 -21.75 39.53 14.49
CA TYR A 646 -22.94 38.74 14.78
C TYR A 646 -24.22 39.58 14.68
N ASP A 647 -25.04 39.25 13.68
CA ASP A 647 -26.39 39.78 13.52
C ASP A 647 -27.36 38.93 14.35
N SER A 648 -27.64 39.40 15.56
CA SER A 648 -28.55 38.72 16.49
C SER A 648 -30.00 38.65 15.98
N ALA A 649 -30.43 39.56 15.10
CA ALA A 649 -31.80 39.60 14.59
C ALA A 649 -32.03 38.53 13.52
N ALA A 650 -31.06 38.32 12.62
CA ALA A 650 -31.11 37.25 11.63
C ALA A 650 -30.47 35.92 12.10
N GLN A 651 -29.84 35.92 13.27
CA GLN A 651 -28.98 34.83 13.77
C GLN A 651 -27.89 34.44 12.74
N GLN A 652 -27.23 35.44 12.17
CA GLN A 652 -26.18 35.24 11.17
C GLN A 652 -24.84 35.78 11.68
N LEU A 653 -23.78 35.02 11.44
CA LEU A 653 -22.40 35.40 11.73
C LEU A 653 -21.69 35.69 10.40
N TYR A 654 -20.95 36.80 10.36
CA TYR A 654 -20.25 37.28 9.17
C TYR A 654 -18.75 37.34 9.43
N LEU A 655 -17.95 37.00 8.41
CA LEU A 655 -16.50 37.09 8.43
C LEU A 655 -15.93 37.34 7.02
N GLY A 656 -14.88 38.16 6.94
CA GLY A 656 -14.12 38.39 5.71
C GLY A 656 -12.99 37.37 5.50
N PHE A 657 -12.85 36.88 4.27
CA PHE A 657 -11.80 35.99 3.77
C PHE A 657 -11.11 36.67 2.59
N SER A 658 -10.09 37.48 2.85
CA SER A 658 -9.48 38.36 1.84
C SER A 658 -10.55 39.15 1.06
N SER A 659 -10.76 38.86 -0.23
CA SER A 659 -11.74 39.53 -1.10
C SER A 659 -13.13 38.86 -1.09
N VAL A 660 -13.42 37.98 -0.14
CA VAL A 660 -14.69 37.26 -0.04
C VAL A 660 -15.34 37.52 1.32
N ILE A 661 -16.67 37.60 1.36
CA ILE A 661 -17.45 37.71 2.59
C ILE A 661 -18.24 36.41 2.76
N ALA A 662 -18.11 35.78 3.91
CA ALA A 662 -18.92 34.62 4.29
C ALA A 662 -19.97 35.03 5.33
N ARG A 663 -21.19 34.50 5.19
CA ARG A 663 -22.23 34.54 6.22
C ARG A 663 -22.78 33.15 6.49
N PHE A 664 -23.08 32.83 7.74
CA PHE A 664 -23.62 31.53 8.14
C PHE A 664 -24.38 31.64 9.45
N ASN A 665 -25.30 30.71 9.70
CA ASN A 665 -25.96 30.61 11.00
C ASN A 665 -25.04 29.84 11.98
N PRO A 666 -24.53 30.47 13.06
CA PRO A 666 -23.60 29.82 13.97
C PRO A 666 -24.25 28.67 14.76
N PHE A 667 -25.57 28.59 14.86
CA PHE A 667 -26.23 27.49 15.59
C PHE A 667 -26.56 26.30 14.68
N GLU A 668 -26.87 26.55 13.40
CA GLU A 668 -27.18 25.48 12.45
C GLU A 668 -25.93 24.73 12.00
N ILE A 669 -24.82 25.45 11.76
CA ILE A 669 -23.54 24.84 11.33
C ILE A 669 -22.92 23.94 12.41
N LEU A 670 -23.32 24.09 13.67
CA LEU A 670 -22.88 23.26 14.80
C LEU A 670 -23.71 21.99 14.99
N GLN A 671 -24.77 21.78 14.20
CA GLN A 671 -25.54 20.54 14.27
C GLN A 671 -24.64 19.37 13.88
N LYS A 672 -24.52 18.39 14.77
CA LYS A 672 -23.67 17.21 14.54
C LYS A 672 -24.10 16.48 13.27
N LYS A 673 -23.13 16.21 12.40
CA LYS A 673 -23.32 15.35 11.23
C LYS A 673 -23.57 13.91 11.70
N LYS A 674 -24.24 13.10 10.86
CA LYS A 674 -24.39 11.67 11.14
C LYS A 674 -23.03 11.01 10.92
N PRO A 675 -22.59 10.09 11.80
CA PRO A 675 -21.32 9.40 11.59
C PRO A 675 -21.44 8.44 10.40
N PRO A 676 -20.37 8.29 9.59
CA PRO A 676 -20.38 7.40 8.44
C PRO A 676 -20.51 5.93 8.86
N LYS A 677 -20.96 5.08 7.95
CA LYS A 677 -21.05 3.64 8.22
C LYS A 677 -19.66 3.01 8.14
N LEU A 678 -19.15 2.52 9.27
CA LEU A 678 -17.87 1.79 9.33
C LEU A 678 -18.02 0.30 9.03
N PHE A 679 -17.21 -0.22 8.11
CA PHE A 679 -17.07 -1.64 7.82
C PHE A 679 -15.63 -1.98 7.40
N VAL A 680 -15.36 -3.26 7.16
CA VAL A 680 -14.08 -3.71 6.58
C VAL A 680 -14.35 -3.98 5.11
N GLU A 681 -13.74 -3.20 4.21
CA GLU A 681 -13.94 -3.37 2.77
C GLU A 681 -13.23 -4.63 2.26
N ASN A 682 -11.99 -4.87 2.69
CA ASN A 682 -11.24 -6.06 2.29
C ASN A 682 -10.29 -6.53 3.41
N LEU A 683 -10.15 -7.84 3.52
CA LEU A 683 -9.12 -8.52 4.30
C LEU A 683 -8.38 -9.51 3.40
N ALA A 684 -7.17 -9.17 3.00
CA ALA A 684 -6.35 -10.00 2.13
C ALA A 684 -5.29 -10.77 2.91
N PHE A 685 -5.11 -12.05 2.59
CA PHE A 685 -4.00 -12.89 3.05
C PHE A 685 -3.25 -13.46 1.84
N GLY A 686 -2.09 -12.89 1.51
CA GLY A 686 -1.39 -13.21 0.26
C GLY A 686 -2.22 -12.79 -0.96
N GLU A 687 -2.49 -13.72 -1.88
CA GLU A 687 -3.34 -13.49 -3.06
C GLU A 687 -4.84 -13.65 -2.80
N LYS A 688 -5.23 -14.12 -1.60
CA LYS A 688 -6.64 -14.36 -1.28
C LYS A 688 -7.27 -13.11 -0.67
N ASP A 689 -8.10 -12.42 -1.45
CA ASP A 689 -8.96 -11.33 -0.99
C ASP A 689 -10.25 -11.86 -0.35
N ASN A 690 -10.63 -11.28 0.79
CA ASN A 690 -11.93 -11.50 1.41
C ASN A 690 -12.65 -10.15 1.45
N PHE A 691 -13.41 -9.87 0.40
CA PHE A 691 -14.22 -8.65 0.28
C PHE A 691 -15.40 -8.70 1.25
N LEU A 692 -15.64 -7.60 1.97
CA LEU A 692 -16.68 -7.47 3.02
C LEU A 692 -16.72 -8.68 3.97
N PRO A 693 -15.62 -9.00 4.67
CA PRO A 693 -15.53 -10.20 5.47
C PRO A 693 -16.48 -10.10 6.68
N GLU A 694 -17.34 -11.11 6.84
CA GLU A 694 -18.23 -11.25 7.99
C GLU A 694 -17.77 -12.38 8.92
N GLY A 695 -17.93 -12.16 10.22
CA GLY A 695 -17.64 -13.16 11.24
C GLY A 695 -16.16 -13.46 11.43
N ARG A 696 -15.84 -14.75 11.61
CA ARG A 696 -14.49 -15.24 11.92
C ARG A 696 -13.81 -15.73 10.65
N ILE A 697 -12.70 -15.10 10.29
CA ILE A 697 -11.90 -15.48 9.11
C ILE A 697 -10.75 -16.38 9.54
N THR A 698 -10.54 -17.48 8.82
CA THR A 698 -9.49 -18.46 9.11
C THR A 698 -8.45 -18.45 8.00
N THR A 699 -7.17 -18.41 8.37
CA THR A 699 -6.02 -18.47 7.45
C THR A 699 -4.99 -19.50 7.91
N SER A 700 -4.08 -19.87 7.01
CA SER A 700 -2.96 -20.76 7.29
C SER A 700 -1.78 -20.00 7.89
N TRP A 701 -0.96 -20.65 8.71
CA TRP A 701 0.31 -20.11 9.21
C TRP A 701 1.26 -19.61 8.10
N ARG A 702 1.11 -20.07 6.85
CA ARG A 702 1.90 -19.59 5.70
C ARG A 702 1.45 -18.22 5.19
N ASN A 703 0.16 -17.90 5.36
CA ASN A 703 -0.44 -16.64 4.90
C ASN A 703 -0.84 -15.85 6.14
N ASN A 704 0.16 -15.42 6.91
CA ASN A 704 -0.01 -14.72 8.19
C ASN A 704 0.20 -13.21 8.10
N ASP A 705 0.43 -12.68 6.90
CA ASP A 705 0.39 -11.26 6.61
C ASP A 705 -1.01 -10.88 6.15
N ALA A 706 -1.63 -9.95 6.89
CA ALA A 706 -2.97 -9.45 6.61
C ALA A 706 -2.88 -8.03 6.08
N ARG A 707 -3.52 -7.76 4.94
CA ARG A 707 -3.77 -6.40 4.45
C ARG A 707 -5.24 -6.06 4.65
N ILE A 708 -5.53 -4.98 5.37
CA ILE A 708 -6.88 -4.58 5.74
C ILE A 708 -7.20 -3.22 5.14
N THR A 709 -8.29 -3.17 4.38
CA THR A 709 -8.88 -1.93 3.90
C THR A 709 -10.13 -1.63 4.75
N ILE A 710 -10.10 -0.50 5.45
CA ILE A 710 -11.23 0.02 6.20
C ILE A 710 -12.19 0.68 5.21
N GLY A 711 -13.45 0.29 5.28
CA GLY A 711 -14.51 0.90 4.49
C GLY A 711 -15.27 1.92 5.33
N SER A 712 -15.40 3.14 4.81
CA SER A 712 -16.38 4.11 5.26
C SER A 712 -17.11 4.68 4.05
N ILE A 713 -18.41 4.92 4.21
CA ILE A 713 -19.23 5.59 3.20
C ILE A 713 -19.82 6.83 3.83
N ASP A 714 -19.45 7.98 3.27
CA ASP A 714 -19.97 9.30 3.59
C ASP A 714 -19.95 10.14 2.32
N PHE A 715 -21.04 10.81 1.99
CA PHE A 715 -21.11 11.73 0.85
C PHE A 715 -21.19 13.20 1.27
N THR A 716 -21.24 13.46 2.58
CA THR A 716 -21.45 14.79 3.17
C THR A 716 -20.21 15.34 3.88
N ASP A 717 -19.30 14.46 4.32
CA ASP A 717 -18.09 14.83 5.05
C ASP A 717 -16.87 14.05 4.52
N LEU A 718 -16.43 14.44 3.33
CA LEU A 718 -15.46 13.67 2.54
C LEU A 718 -14.02 13.78 3.05
N ASN A 719 -13.65 14.95 3.60
CA ASN A 719 -12.25 15.29 3.87
C ASN A 719 -11.88 15.37 5.35
N SER A 720 -12.82 15.08 6.25
CA SER A 720 -12.57 15.14 7.70
C SER A 720 -12.48 13.76 8.35
N GLN A 721 -12.43 12.67 7.58
CA GLN A 721 -12.35 11.32 8.14
C GLN A 721 -10.92 10.94 8.50
N GLY A 722 -10.73 10.49 9.73
CA GLY A 722 -9.50 9.89 10.24
C GLY A 722 -9.70 8.41 10.58
N PHE A 723 -8.68 7.59 10.37
CA PHE A 723 -8.69 6.15 10.63
C PHE A 723 -7.62 5.77 11.65
N ALA A 724 -7.92 4.76 12.47
CA ALA A 724 -6.94 4.14 13.35
C ALA A 724 -7.25 2.66 13.56
N TYR A 725 -6.26 1.89 14.00
CA TYR A 725 -6.45 0.47 14.31
C TYR A 725 -5.67 0.04 15.57
N ARG A 726 -6.05 -1.10 16.13
CA ARG A 726 -5.29 -1.80 17.18
C ARG A 726 -5.58 -3.30 17.16
N ILE A 727 -4.65 -4.07 17.68
CA ILE A 727 -4.80 -5.52 17.86
C ILE A 727 -4.90 -5.77 19.36
N LEU A 728 -6.03 -6.31 19.81
CA LEU A 728 -6.25 -6.56 21.22
C LEU A 728 -5.41 -7.77 21.68
N SER A 729 -4.82 -7.63 22.85
CA SER A 729 -4.19 -8.73 23.58
C SER A 729 -4.85 -8.86 24.95
N ASP A 730 -4.73 -10.02 25.60
CA ASP A 730 -5.32 -10.27 26.92
C ASP A 730 -4.66 -9.42 28.05
N LYS A 731 -3.70 -8.54 27.74
CA LYS A 731 -3.01 -7.66 28.70
C LYS A 731 -3.14 -6.19 28.30
N ALA A 732 -3.55 -5.35 29.27
CA ALA A 732 -3.61 -3.88 29.26
C ALA A 732 -4.35 -3.20 28.07
N ALA A 733 -4.63 -1.90 28.20
CA ALA A 733 -5.21 -1.11 27.12
C ALA A 733 -4.16 -0.85 26.03
N VAL A 734 -4.28 -1.54 24.89
CA VAL A 734 -3.41 -1.33 23.72
C VAL A 734 -3.75 0.04 23.08
N PRO A 735 -2.75 0.93 22.88
CA PRO A 735 -2.98 2.25 22.27
C PRO A 735 -3.38 2.12 20.80
N TRP A 736 -4.15 3.10 20.31
CA TRP A 736 -4.54 3.18 18.90
C TRP A 736 -3.35 3.59 18.03
N GLN A 737 -3.13 2.88 16.93
CA GLN A 737 -2.22 3.29 15.87
C GLN A 737 -2.96 4.15 14.86
N GLN A 738 -2.55 5.40 14.71
CA GLN A 738 -3.19 6.39 13.82
C GLN A 738 -2.76 6.16 12.37
N LEU A 739 -3.72 6.18 11.44
CA LEU A 739 -3.48 6.06 10.00
C LEU A 739 -3.68 7.40 9.26
N GLY A 740 -4.16 8.44 9.95
CA GLY A 740 -4.53 9.70 9.30
C GLY A 740 -5.75 9.51 8.42
N ASP A 741 -5.70 10.00 7.18
CA ASP A 741 -6.75 9.85 6.17
C ASP A 741 -6.66 8.53 5.37
N GLN A 742 -5.63 7.71 5.61
CA GLN A 742 -5.39 6.47 4.88
C GLN A 742 -6.22 5.32 5.47
N PRO A 743 -7.18 4.74 4.72
CA PRO A 743 -8.01 3.64 5.23
C PRO A 743 -7.34 2.27 5.10
N LEU A 744 -6.06 2.20 4.71
CA LEU A 744 -5.35 0.95 4.42
C LEU A 744 -4.20 0.74 5.39
N PHE A 745 -4.10 -0.46 5.96
CA PHE A 745 -2.95 -0.87 6.77
C PHE A 745 -2.61 -2.34 6.57
N SER A 746 -1.38 -2.72 6.93
CA SER A 746 -0.91 -4.11 6.87
C SER A 746 -0.40 -4.55 8.23
N VAL A 747 -0.73 -5.78 8.60
CA VAL A 747 -0.26 -6.46 9.80
C VAL A 747 0.53 -7.67 9.37
N SER A 748 1.82 -7.66 9.66
CA SER A 748 2.72 -8.76 9.27
C SER A 748 2.99 -9.72 10.42
N GLY A 749 3.16 -10.99 10.09
CA GLY A 749 3.67 -11.99 11.03
C GLY A 749 2.69 -12.40 12.14
N LEU A 750 1.38 -12.48 11.88
CA LEU A 750 0.41 -12.93 12.87
C LEU A 750 0.76 -14.35 13.35
N SER A 751 0.92 -14.53 14.67
CA SER A 751 1.22 -15.84 15.26
C SER A 751 0.03 -16.80 15.14
N PRO A 752 0.22 -18.13 15.14
CA PRO A 752 -0.89 -19.06 15.25
C PRO A 752 -1.77 -18.76 16.48
N GLY A 753 -3.08 -18.68 16.30
CA GLY A 753 -4.03 -18.29 17.35
C GLY A 753 -5.17 -17.38 16.87
N LEU A 754 -6.02 -16.96 17.81
CA LEU A 754 -7.12 -16.01 17.60
C LEU A 754 -6.61 -14.58 17.83
N HIS A 755 -6.77 -13.72 16.82
CA HIS A 755 -6.46 -12.30 16.87
C HIS A 755 -7.73 -11.48 16.74
N ARG A 756 -7.94 -10.52 17.65
CA ARG A 756 -9.07 -9.58 17.63
C ARG A 756 -8.54 -8.22 17.17
N ILE A 757 -8.86 -7.85 15.94
CA ILE A 757 -8.43 -6.59 15.33
C ILE A 757 -9.58 -5.60 15.44
N GLN A 758 -9.31 -4.42 15.97
CA GLN A 758 -10.25 -3.30 16.01
C GLN A 758 -9.79 -2.20 15.07
N VAL A 759 -10.72 -1.70 14.27
CA VAL A 759 -10.54 -0.55 13.40
C VAL A 759 -11.51 0.55 13.84
N LYS A 760 -11.11 1.80 13.68
CA LYS A 760 -11.96 2.94 14.00
C LYS A 760 -11.92 3.97 12.88
N VAL A 761 -13.03 4.69 12.75
CA VAL A 761 -13.15 5.92 11.97
C VAL A 761 -13.61 7.04 12.90
N PHE A 762 -13.04 8.22 12.77
CA PHE A 762 -13.33 9.37 13.60
C PHE A 762 -13.27 10.67 12.79
N SER A 763 -13.90 11.71 13.31
CA SER A 763 -13.99 13.02 12.68
C SER A 763 -12.81 13.90 13.11
N LEU A 764 -11.97 14.33 12.17
CA LEU A 764 -10.84 15.26 12.38
C LEU A 764 -11.31 16.64 12.87
N ASN A 765 -12.51 17.05 12.47
CA ASN A 765 -13.15 18.30 12.92
C ASN A 765 -14.12 18.09 14.09
N ASN A 766 -14.20 16.87 14.63
CA ASN A 766 -15.01 16.47 15.79
C ASN A 766 -16.52 16.72 15.63
N GLN A 767 -17.04 16.68 14.39
CA GLN A 767 -18.45 16.90 14.10
C GLN A 767 -19.35 15.68 14.37
N TRP A 768 -18.76 14.48 14.46
CA TRP A 768 -19.48 13.24 14.75
C TRP A 768 -18.62 12.26 15.59
N PRO A 769 -19.25 11.37 16.40
CA PRO A 769 -18.54 10.51 17.34
C PRO A 769 -17.79 9.36 16.66
N GLU A 770 -16.62 8.97 17.19
CA GLU A 770 -15.86 7.85 16.65
C GLU A 770 -16.67 6.54 16.60
N GLN A 771 -16.49 5.77 15.52
CA GLN A 771 -17.04 4.43 15.40
C GLN A 771 -15.93 3.41 15.45
N ILE A 772 -16.18 2.27 16.12
CA ILE A 772 -15.23 1.16 16.24
C ILE A 772 -15.89 -0.11 15.72
N LYS A 773 -15.17 -0.85 14.89
CA LYS A 773 -15.57 -2.17 14.39
C LYS A 773 -14.50 -3.19 14.78
N GLU A 774 -14.94 -4.35 15.24
CA GLU A 774 -14.07 -5.46 15.59
C GLU A 774 -14.24 -6.63 14.60
N MET A 775 -13.13 -7.29 14.29
CA MET A 775 -13.06 -8.50 13.48
C MET A 775 -12.14 -9.55 14.12
N SER A 776 -12.43 -10.82 13.86
CA SER A 776 -11.69 -11.96 14.41
C SER A 776 -10.98 -12.74 13.31
N VAL A 777 -9.66 -12.88 13.44
CA VAL A 777 -8.80 -13.66 12.53
C VAL A 777 -8.21 -14.84 13.28
N VAL A 778 -8.35 -16.05 12.74
CA VAL A 778 -7.73 -17.27 13.28
C VAL A 778 -6.63 -17.75 12.35
N VAL A 779 -5.39 -17.77 12.84
CA VAL A 779 -4.25 -18.34 12.13
C VAL A 779 -4.04 -19.78 12.61
N LEU A 780 -4.26 -20.75 11.71
CA LEU A 780 -4.10 -22.17 12.03
C LEU A 780 -2.61 -22.54 12.20
N PRO A 781 -2.25 -23.36 13.21
CA PRO A 781 -0.87 -23.83 13.37
C PRO A 781 -0.44 -24.76 12.22
N PRO A 782 0.86 -24.90 11.97
CA PRO A 782 1.36 -25.89 11.02
C PRO A 782 0.99 -27.31 11.45
N PHE A 783 0.77 -28.20 10.48
CA PHE A 783 0.26 -29.55 10.75
C PHE A 783 1.14 -30.34 11.74
N TRP A 784 2.46 -30.11 11.76
CA TRP A 784 3.37 -30.79 12.69
C TRP A 784 3.28 -30.30 14.15
N LYS A 785 2.57 -29.20 14.41
CA LYS A 785 2.24 -28.71 15.76
C LYS A 785 0.82 -29.07 16.20
N THR A 786 0.10 -29.87 15.42
CA THR A 786 -1.26 -30.30 15.77
C THR A 786 -1.26 -31.56 16.63
N ASP A 787 -2.25 -31.70 17.50
CA ASP A 787 -2.33 -32.80 18.48
C ASP A 787 -2.29 -34.18 17.82
N TRP A 788 -3.05 -34.39 16.72
CA TRP A 788 -3.09 -35.68 16.04
C TRP A 788 -1.73 -36.07 15.46
N PHE A 789 -0.96 -35.11 14.93
CA PHE A 789 0.36 -35.40 14.35
C PHE A 789 1.37 -35.71 15.45
N ILE A 790 1.33 -34.97 16.56
CA ILE A 790 2.15 -35.25 17.74
C ILE A 790 1.83 -36.64 18.29
N ILE A 791 0.55 -37.02 18.36
CA ILE A 791 0.09 -38.36 18.75
C ILE A 791 0.58 -39.41 17.75
N LEU A 792 0.46 -39.17 16.44
CA LEU A 792 0.93 -40.08 15.40
C LEU A 792 2.43 -40.34 15.50
N ILE A 793 3.24 -39.30 15.66
CA ILE A 793 4.70 -39.43 15.85
C ILE A 793 5.00 -40.17 17.15
N SER A 794 4.29 -39.88 18.23
CA SER A 794 4.45 -40.60 19.50
C SER A 794 4.13 -42.10 19.34
N LEU A 795 3.08 -42.42 18.59
CA LEU A 795 2.67 -43.79 18.30
C LEU A 795 3.65 -44.50 17.35
N LEU A 796 4.18 -43.79 16.34
CA LEU A 796 5.25 -44.28 15.48
C LEU A 796 6.50 -44.61 16.28
N VAL A 797 6.89 -43.74 17.22
CA VAL A 797 8.02 -44.00 18.13
C VAL A 797 7.74 -45.23 19.00
N LEU A 798 6.54 -45.40 19.54
CA LEU A 798 6.16 -46.58 20.31
C LEU A 798 6.15 -47.86 19.46
N VAL A 799 5.70 -47.79 18.20
CA VAL A 799 5.70 -48.90 17.25
C VAL A 799 7.13 -49.26 16.85
N CYS A 800 7.97 -48.28 16.55
CA CYS A 800 9.40 -48.48 16.30
C CYS A 800 10.09 -49.09 17.52
N LEU A 801 9.77 -48.62 18.73
CA LEU A 801 10.28 -49.20 19.97
C LEU A 801 9.79 -50.64 20.16
N TYR A 802 8.52 -50.92 19.90
CA TYR A 802 7.94 -52.26 19.94
C TYR A 802 8.61 -53.19 18.92
N PHE A 803 8.79 -52.75 17.67
CA PHE A 803 9.50 -53.51 16.64
C PHE A 803 10.97 -53.69 16.97
N PHE A 804 11.63 -52.69 17.57
CA PHE A 804 13.01 -52.80 18.02
C PHE A 804 13.16 -53.83 19.15
N ILE A 805 12.27 -53.79 20.15
CA ILE A 805 12.21 -54.79 21.22
C ILE A 805 11.91 -56.17 20.62
N ARG A 806 10.93 -56.27 19.71
CA ARG A 806 10.54 -57.54 19.09
C ARG A 806 11.65 -58.09 18.21
N TRP A 807 12.32 -57.25 17.41
CA TRP A 807 13.49 -57.60 16.62
C TRP A 807 14.61 -58.12 17.52
N ARG A 808 14.93 -57.44 18.62
CA ARG A 808 15.90 -57.90 19.61
C ARG A 808 15.52 -59.27 20.20
N THR A 809 14.26 -59.47 20.57
CA THR A 809 13.79 -60.76 21.11
C THR A 809 13.77 -61.89 20.07
N ASN A 810 13.47 -61.57 18.80
CA ASN A 810 13.48 -62.55 17.71
C ASN A 810 14.92 -62.92 17.31
N VAL A 811 15.85 -61.98 17.33
CA VAL A 811 17.29 -62.26 17.16
C VAL A 811 17.79 -63.18 18.29
N ALA A 812 17.30 -62.99 19.52
CA ALA A 812 17.62 -63.90 20.63
C ALA A 812 17.02 -65.32 20.44
N ARG A 813 15.75 -65.44 20.02
CA ARG A 813 15.09 -66.75 19.79
C ARG A 813 15.64 -67.51 18.58
N LYS A 814 16.09 -66.82 17.53
CA LYS A 814 16.70 -67.44 16.34
C LYS A 814 18.05 -68.10 16.67
N LYS A 815 18.82 -67.48 17.58
CA LYS A 815 20.07 -68.04 18.12
C LYS A 815 19.88 -69.31 18.96
N GLU A 816 18.73 -69.51 19.59
CA GLU A 816 18.43 -70.74 20.35
C GLU A 816 17.99 -71.91 19.46
N MET A 817 17.18 -71.66 18.43
CA MET A 817 16.70 -72.73 17.53
C MET A 817 17.74 -73.19 16.49
N GLU A 818 18.62 -72.29 16.03
CA GLU A 818 19.74 -72.69 15.17
C GLU A 818 20.75 -73.56 15.91
N LYS A 819 20.95 -73.34 17.22
CA LYS A 819 21.90 -74.10 18.05
C LYS A 819 21.59 -75.61 18.10
N THR A 820 20.31 -75.98 18.14
CA THR A 820 19.89 -77.37 18.37
C THR A 820 19.82 -78.25 17.11
N HIS A 821 19.66 -77.68 15.92
CA HIS A 821 19.66 -78.45 14.66
C HIS A 821 21.06 -78.56 14.02
N ILE A 822 21.94 -77.63 14.36
CA ILE A 822 23.31 -77.48 13.87
C ILE A 822 24.30 -78.42 14.59
N GLU A 823 24.03 -78.84 15.82
CA GLU A 823 24.93 -79.65 16.66
C GLU A 823 25.14 -81.10 16.19
N LYS A 824 24.24 -81.67 15.36
CA LYS A 824 24.32 -83.09 14.97
C LYS A 824 24.96 -83.37 13.60
N LEU A 825 25.00 -82.40 12.69
CA LEU A 825 25.63 -82.55 11.36
C LEU A 825 26.99 -81.84 11.25
N LYS A 826 27.34 -81.01 12.24
CA LYS A 826 28.63 -80.31 12.29
C LYS A 826 29.78 -81.12 12.86
N ALA A 827 29.57 -82.17 13.65
CA ALA A 827 30.62 -82.75 14.49
C ALA A 827 31.85 -83.31 13.74
N ASP A 828 31.69 -83.89 12.54
CA ASP A 828 32.81 -84.51 11.79
C ASP A 828 33.44 -83.60 10.73
N ASP A 829 32.69 -82.65 10.14
CA ASP A 829 33.26 -81.62 9.26
C ASP A 829 33.87 -80.46 10.09
N TYR A 830 33.34 -80.20 11.29
CA TYR A 830 33.92 -79.26 12.25
C TYR A 830 35.32 -79.67 12.67
N LYS A 831 35.71 -80.94 12.76
CA LYS A 831 37.06 -81.22 13.29
C LYS A 831 38.18 -80.67 12.40
N ASN A 832 38.03 -80.76 11.08
CA ASN A 832 39.00 -80.23 10.11
C ASN A 832 38.80 -78.74 9.80
N GLN A 833 37.54 -78.25 9.80
CA GLN A 833 37.26 -76.81 9.70
C GLN A 833 37.65 -76.05 10.97
N PHE A 834 37.52 -76.64 12.16
CA PHE A 834 37.82 -76.03 13.46
C PHE A 834 39.32 -75.83 13.65
N GLU A 835 40.17 -76.75 13.19
CA GLU A 835 41.62 -76.49 13.19
C GLU A 835 42.00 -75.36 12.21
N LEU A 836 41.40 -75.34 11.01
CA LEU A 836 41.62 -74.25 10.04
C LEU A 836 41.07 -72.91 10.56
N GLU A 837 39.90 -72.90 11.22
CA GLU A 837 39.30 -71.74 11.90
C GLU A 837 40.13 -71.33 13.12
N GLN A 838 40.72 -72.24 13.89
CA GLN A 838 41.57 -71.88 15.03
C GLN A 838 42.87 -71.21 14.58
N ILE A 839 43.48 -71.68 13.48
CA ILE A 839 44.65 -71.05 12.87
C ILE A 839 44.26 -69.71 12.22
N THR A 840 43.18 -69.69 11.43
CA THR A 840 42.65 -68.47 10.79
C THR A 840 42.27 -67.42 11.83
N ASN A 841 41.49 -67.76 12.86
CA ASN A 841 41.11 -66.84 13.94
C ASN A 841 42.33 -66.35 14.72
N TYR A 842 43.33 -67.20 14.96
CA TYR A 842 44.55 -66.77 15.63
C TYR A 842 45.31 -65.74 14.79
N PHE A 843 45.62 -66.04 13.53
CA PHE A 843 46.32 -65.09 12.66
C PHE A 843 45.46 -63.84 12.40
N SER A 844 44.14 -63.97 12.20
CA SER A 844 43.22 -62.82 12.12
C SER A 844 43.23 -61.98 13.40
N SER A 845 43.29 -62.60 14.59
CA SER A 845 43.38 -61.87 15.87
C SER A 845 44.75 -61.22 16.10
N SER A 846 45.84 -61.88 15.71
CA SER A 846 47.21 -61.35 15.80
C SER A 846 47.39 -60.15 14.88
N LEU A 847 46.81 -60.23 13.67
CA LEU A 847 46.84 -59.18 12.66
C LEU A 847 45.83 -58.05 12.92
N ALA A 848 44.77 -58.26 13.72
CA ALA A 848 43.68 -57.30 13.90
C ALA A 848 44.17 -55.91 14.31
N ASN A 849 45.17 -55.84 15.20
CA ASN A 849 45.66 -54.59 15.79
C ASN A 849 46.95 -54.06 15.14
N LYS A 850 47.51 -54.74 14.14
CA LYS A 850 48.72 -54.30 13.42
C LYS A 850 48.37 -53.19 12.45
N LYS A 851 49.17 -52.12 12.44
CA LYS A 851 48.86 -50.89 11.68
C LYS A 851 49.88 -50.57 10.60
N THR A 852 50.99 -51.29 10.54
CA THR A 852 52.05 -51.10 9.53
C THR A 852 52.39 -52.41 8.83
N GLU A 853 52.94 -52.30 7.62
CA GLU A 853 53.36 -53.45 6.81
C GLU A 853 54.40 -54.30 7.55
N ASP A 854 55.43 -53.67 8.12
CA ASP A 854 56.51 -54.40 8.82
C ASP A 854 55.99 -55.15 10.06
N GLU A 855 55.06 -54.56 10.82
CA GLU A 855 54.42 -55.21 11.98
C GLU A 855 53.64 -56.47 11.60
N VAL A 856 53.05 -56.50 10.41
CA VAL A 856 52.30 -57.65 9.88
C VAL A 856 53.29 -58.75 9.45
N LEU A 857 54.32 -58.40 8.69
CA LEU A 857 55.25 -59.38 8.11
C LEU A 857 56.10 -60.09 9.18
N TRP A 858 56.63 -59.34 10.16
CA TRP A 858 57.43 -59.92 11.25
C TRP A 858 56.63 -60.78 12.21
N ASP A 859 55.40 -60.36 12.54
CA ASP A 859 54.51 -61.10 13.43
C ASP A 859 54.13 -62.46 12.82
N VAL A 860 53.92 -62.50 11.50
CA VAL A 860 53.56 -63.75 10.82
C VAL A 860 54.74 -64.70 10.69
N ALA A 861 55.93 -64.21 10.31
CA ALA A 861 57.13 -65.04 10.23
C ALA A 861 57.47 -65.70 11.58
N ALA A 862 57.38 -64.95 12.69
CA ALA A 862 57.65 -65.47 14.03
C ALA A 862 56.59 -66.49 14.51
N ASN A 863 55.31 -66.20 14.26
CA ASN A 863 54.21 -67.06 14.71
C ASN A 863 54.10 -68.38 13.93
N LEU A 864 54.49 -68.40 12.65
CA LEU A 864 54.52 -69.61 11.84
C LEU A 864 55.51 -70.64 12.40
N ILE A 865 56.69 -70.21 12.83
CA ILE A 865 57.68 -71.10 13.45
C ILE A 865 57.22 -71.57 14.82
N GLY A 866 56.79 -70.65 15.69
CA GLY A 866 56.44 -70.98 17.07
C GLY A 866 55.24 -71.91 17.23
N ARG A 867 54.34 -71.98 16.23
CA ARG A 867 53.07 -72.70 16.33
C ARG A 867 52.91 -73.86 15.34
N MET A 868 53.54 -73.78 14.17
CA MET A 868 53.50 -74.85 13.15
C MET A 868 54.71 -75.78 13.21
N ASN A 869 55.66 -75.51 14.13
CA ASN A 869 56.89 -76.28 14.31
C ASN A 869 57.76 -76.33 13.03
N TYR A 870 57.72 -75.26 12.24
CA TYR A 870 58.59 -75.08 11.07
C TYR A 870 59.99 -74.67 11.53
N VAL A 871 61.00 -75.02 10.73
CA VAL A 871 62.41 -74.79 11.07
C VAL A 871 62.86 -73.39 10.63
N ASP A 872 62.36 -72.91 9.49
CA ASP A 872 62.65 -71.57 8.96
C ASP A 872 61.42 -71.00 8.25
N CYS A 873 61.26 -69.68 8.25
CA CYS A 873 60.19 -68.97 7.54
C CYS A 873 60.70 -67.59 7.08
N ILE A 874 60.67 -67.38 5.76
CA ILE A 874 61.11 -66.15 5.11
C ILE A 874 59.94 -65.56 4.29
N ILE A 875 59.76 -64.25 4.38
CA ILE A 875 58.76 -63.52 3.57
C ILE A 875 59.47 -62.50 2.68
N TYR A 876 59.24 -62.64 1.38
CA TYR A 876 59.74 -61.75 0.35
C TYR A 876 58.62 -60.85 -0.17
N MET A 877 58.92 -59.56 -0.39
CA MET A 877 57.99 -58.61 -1.00
C MET A 877 58.65 -57.90 -2.18
N TRP A 878 57.83 -57.33 -3.07
CA TRP A 878 58.35 -56.52 -4.17
C TRP A 878 59.15 -55.31 -3.68
N ASN A 879 60.21 -54.96 -4.41
CA ASN A 879 60.79 -53.61 -4.35
C ASN A 879 59.84 -52.57 -4.97
N LYS A 880 60.12 -51.27 -4.72
CA LYS A 880 59.25 -50.15 -5.15
C LYS A 880 58.96 -50.14 -6.66
N ASP A 881 59.89 -50.61 -7.47
CA ASP A 881 59.82 -50.70 -8.94
C ASP A 881 59.35 -52.08 -9.46
N LYS A 882 59.05 -53.05 -8.58
CA LYS A 882 58.52 -54.40 -8.90
C LYS A 882 59.37 -55.21 -9.88
N THR A 883 60.69 -55.10 -9.76
CA THR A 883 61.66 -55.80 -10.63
C THR A 883 62.28 -57.03 -9.96
N LYS A 884 62.32 -57.07 -8.63
CA LYS A 884 62.91 -58.16 -7.83
C LYS A 884 62.18 -58.32 -6.48
N MET A 885 62.15 -59.54 -5.98
CA MET A 885 61.64 -59.84 -4.65
C MET A 885 62.76 -59.67 -3.63
N VAL A 886 62.47 -58.91 -2.58
CA VAL A 886 63.41 -58.55 -1.51
C VAL A 886 62.91 -59.15 -0.21
N GLN A 887 63.81 -59.76 0.53
CA GLN A 887 63.53 -60.30 1.86
C GLN A 887 63.11 -59.17 2.82
N LYS A 888 61.89 -59.27 3.38
CA LYS A 888 61.32 -58.25 4.29
C LYS A 888 61.18 -58.71 5.74
N ALA A 889 60.96 -60.00 5.94
CA ALA A 889 60.93 -60.61 7.26
C ALA A 889 61.50 -62.04 7.18
N ALA A 890 62.26 -62.45 8.19
CA ALA A 890 62.73 -63.82 8.33
C ALA A 890 62.87 -64.18 9.80
N TYR A 891 62.51 -65.40 10.16
CA TYR A 891 62.59 -65.90 11.52
C TYR A 891 63.11 -67.34 11.46
N GLY A 892 64.03 -67.74 12.34
CA GLY A 892 64.72 -69.03 12.25
C GLY A 892 66.25 -68.91 12.31
N PRO A 893 67.02 -69.96 11.98
CA PRO A 893 68.49 -69.93 11.98
C PRO A 893 69.07 -68.81 11.10
N LYS A 894 68.33 -68.41 10.06
CA LYS A 894 68.68 -67.35 9.10
C LYS A 894 68.14 -65.95 9.43
N GLY A 895 67.41 -65.76 10.54
CA GLY A 895 66.68 -64.50 10.80
C GLY A 895 66.83 -63.98 12.22
N LYS A 896 67.81 -63.09 12.45
CA LYS A 896 67.77 -62.11 13.55
C LYS A 896 67.68 -60.70 12.95
N PRO A 897 66.86 -59.77 13.50
CA PRO A 897 66.63 -58.46 12.90
C PRO A 897 67.91 -57.67 12.59
N GLU A 898 69.00 -57.89 13.35
CA GLU A 898 70.27 -57.20 13.18
C GLU A 898 71.12 -57.67 11.97
N LEU A 899 70.83 -58.82 11.35
CA LEU A 899 71.63 -59.41 10.25
C LEU A 899 71.07 -59.13 8.84
N ILE A 900 69.78 -58.77 8.70
CA ILE A 900 69.13 -58.55 7.39
C ILE A 900 69.59 -57.25 6.71
N SER A 901 70.17 -56.31 7.47
CA SER A 901 70.70 -55.05 6.92
C SER A 901 72.09 -55.14 6.29
N GLU A 902 72.85 -56.22 6.48
CA GLU A 902 74.23 -56.35 5.97
C GLU A 902 74.38 -57.29 4.74
N GLN A 903 73.44 -58.21 4.49
CA GLN A 903 73.35 -59.00 3.24
C GLN A 903 71.89 -59.22 2.84
N ILE A 904 71.42 -58.53 1.79
CA ILE A 904 70.06 -58.65 1.27
C ILE A 904 70.02 -59.73 0.20
N PHE A 905 69.25 -60.79 0.42
CA PHE A 905 69.02 -61.82 -0.58
C PHE A 905 67.88 -61.38 -1.51
N GLU A 906 68.20 -61.26 -2.80
CA GLU A 906 67.27 -60.82 -3.83
C GLU A 906 66.95 -61.98 -4.77
N VAL A 907 65.68 -62.11 -5.15
CA VAL A 907 65.22 -63.18 -6.03
C VAL A 907 64.52 -62.58 -7.24
N VAL A 908 65.02 -62.91 -8.43
CA VAL A 908 64.41 -62.52 -9.70
C VAL A 908 63.41 -63.61 -10.15
N PRO A 909 62.29 -63.27 -10.82
CA PRO A 909 61.35 -64.28 -11.30
C PRO A 909 62.02 -65.40 -12.13
N GLY A 910 61.69 -66.66 -11.81
CA GLY A 910 62.25 -67.87 -12.44
C GLY A 910 63.51 -68.43 -11.77
N GLU A 911 64.11 -67.72 -10.81
CA GLU A 911 65.34 -68.12 -10.13
C GLU A 911 65.06 -68.86 -8.80
N GLY A 912 65.47 -70.13 -8.69
CA GLY A 912 65.19 -70.96 -7.52
C GLY A 912 63.71 -71.37 -7.38
N LEU A 913 63.35 -72.05 -6.29
CA LEU A 913 61.96 -72.46 -6.02
C LEU A 913 61.06 -71.25 -5.69
N VAL A 914 61.58 -70.27 -4.93
CA VAL A 914 60.92 -68.98 -4.68
C VAL A 914 60.64 -68.21 -5.98
N GLY A 915 61.64 -68.05 -6.86
CA GLY A 915 61.46 -67.36 -8.14
C GLY A 915 60.52 -68.12 -9.09
N HIS A 916 60.48 -69.44 -9.02
CA HIS A 916 59.49 -70.24 -9.74
C HIS A 916 58.07 -70.00 -9.22
N ALA A 917 57.87 -69.89 -7.90
CA ALA A 917 56.59 -69.52 -7.31
C ALA A 917 56.16 -68.09 -7.69
N VAL A 918 57.11 -67.16 -7.83
CA VAL A 918 56.85 -65.80 -8.36
C VAL A 918 56.37 -65.85 -9.82
N GLN A 919 57.02 -66.66 -10.66
CA GLN A 919 56.71 -66.76 -12.09
C GLN A 919 55.38 -67.48 -12.35
N THR A 920 55.10 -68.55 -11.60
CA THR A 920 53.90 -69.38 -11.78
C THR A 920 52.69 -68.88 -11.00
N ARG A 921 52.90 -68.11 -9.92
CA ARG A 921 51.87 -67.67 -8.96
C ARG A 921 51.08 -68.83 -8.34
N GLN A 922 51.68 -70.02 -8.30
CA GLN A 922 51.09 -71.21 -7.68
C GLN A 922 51.94 -71.64 -6.48
N PRO A 923 51.33 -72.22 -5.43
CA PRO A 923 52.08 -72.86 -4.36
C PRO A 923 52.97 -73.98 -4.91
N VAL A 924 54.21 -74.02 -4.46
CA VAL A 924 55.18 -75.05 -4.83
C VAL A 924 55.52 -75.84 -3.58
N ILE A 925 55.30 -77.15 -3.63
CA ILE A 925 55.70 -78.08 -2.58
C ILE A 925 56.71 -79.07 -3.13
N VAL A 926 57.88 -79.14 -2.49
CA VAL A 926 58.93 -80.09 -2.85
C VAL A 926 59.19 -80.97 -1.65
N THR A 927 58.77 -82.24 -1.76
CA THR A 927 58.88 -83.20 -0.66
C THR A 927 60.28 -83.80 -0.53
N ASP A 928 61.11 -83.78 -1.58
CA ASP A 928 62.54 -84.14 -1.51
C ASP A 928 63.37 -83.28 -2.48
N THR A 929 64.02 -82.24 -1.97
CA THR A 929 64.77 -81.24 -2.76
C THR A 929 65.99 -81.81 -3.48
N ARG A 930 66.56 -82.94 -3.03
CA ARG A 930 67.68 -83.61 -3.73
C ARG A 930 67.31 -84.05 -5.15
N ARG A 931 66.01 -84.13 -5.44
CA ARG A 931 65.44 -84.58 -6.71
C ARG A 931 64.90 -83.42 -7.55
N ASP A 932 64.99 -82.18 -7.08
CA ASP A 932 64.50 -81.00 -7.79
C ASP A 932 65.67 -80.11 -8.23
N SER A 933 65.86 -80.00 -9.55
CA SER A 933 66.96 -79.20 -10.13
C SER A 933 66.78 -77.69 -9.96
N ARG A 934 65.61 -77.22 -9.52
CA ARG A 934 65.33 -75.80 -9.24
C ARG A 934 65.75 -75.42 -7.83
N TYR A 935 66.00 -76.38 -6.93
CA TYR A 935 66.44 -76.10 -5.57
C TYR A 935 67.80 -75.42 -5.59
N ARG A 936 67.90 -74.28 -4.90
CA ARG A 936 69.14 -73.53 -4.75
C ARG A 936 69.48 -73.45 -3.28
N VAL A 937 70.68 -73.92 -2.93
CA VAL A 937 71.21 -73.78 -1.57
C VAL A 937 71.64 -72.33 -1.39
N ASP A 938 71.09 -71.63 -0.40
CA ASP A 938 71.54 -70.30 0.02
C ASP A 938 72.57 -70.39 1.16
N ASP A 939 72.35 -71.23 2.19
CA ASP A 939 73.18 -71.37 3.38
C ASP A 939 73.50 -72.85 3.74
N ALA A 940 72.49 -73.71 3.79
CA ALA A 940 72.55 -75.09 4.24
C ALA A 940 71.51 -75.92 3.52
N PHE A 941 71.89 -77.12 3.08
CA PHE A 941 70.99 -77.99 2.32
C PHE A 941 69.78 -78.42 3.17
N ARG A 942 68.56 -78.22 2.67
CA ARG A 942 67.29 -78.67 3.27
C ARG A 942 66.66 -79.73 2.39
N LEU A 943 65.92 -80.67 2.99
CA LEU A 943 65.39 -81.84 2.30
C LEU A 943 63.95 -81.64 1.80
N SER A 944 63.21 -80.65 2.29
CA SER A 944 61.90 -80.27 1.76
C SER A 944 61.69 -78.76 1.85
N GLU A 945 61.03 -78.18 0.86
CA GLU A 945 60.74 -76.74 0.78
C GLU A 945 59.29 -76.53 0.33
N ILE A 946 58.66 -75.49 0.88
CA ILE A 946 57.33 -75.03 0.50
C ILE A 946 57.34 -73.53 0.28
N CYS A 947 56.96 -73.10 -0.93
CA CYS A 947 56.82 -71.69 -1.29
C CYS A 947 55.36 -71.39 -1.63
N VAL A 948 54.77 -70.39 -0.99
CA VAL A 948 53.36 -70.00 -1.17
C VAL A 948 53.24 -68.52 -1.55
N PRO A 949 52.54 -68.18 -2.63
CA PRO A 949 52.38 -66.80 -3.04
C PRO A 949 51.37 -66.04 -2.17
N ILE A 950 51.72 -64.79 -1.84
CA ILE A 950 50.86 -63.82 -1.16
C ILE A 950 50.19 -62.97 -2.24
N ILE A 951 48.92 -63.24 -2.52
CA ILE A 951 48.16 -62.62 -3.63
C ILE A 951 46.92 -61.89 -3.09
N HIS A 952 46.63 -60.70 -3.62
CA HIS A 952 45.36 -60.01 -3.43
C HIS A 952 44.80 -59.55 -4.78
N ASN A 953 43.58 -59.98 -5.15
CA ASN A 953 42.91 -59.63 -6.41
C ASN A 953 43.84 -59.72 -7.65
N ASP A 954 44.45 -60.89 -7.87
CA ASP A 954 45.40 -61.19 -8.94
C ASP A 954 46.73 -60.40 -8.93
N GLU A 955 46.95 -59.54 -7.93
CA GLU A 955 48.23 -58.88 -7.67
C GLU A 955 49.08 -59.75 -6.73
N LEU A 956 50.24 -60.20 -7.22
CA LEU A 956 51.25 -60.85 -6.38
C LEU A 956 51.94 -59.78 -5.53
N LEU A 957 51.79 -59.84 -4.21
CA LEU A 957 52.40 -58.91 -3.26
C LEU A 957 53.74 -59.42 -2.73
N GLY A 958 53.88 -60.75 -2.55
CA GLY A 958 55.07 -61.38 -1.98
C GLY A 958 55.05 -62.91 -2.03
N ILE A 959 56.07 -63.55 -1.48
CA ILE A 959 56.19 -65.01 -1.33
C ILE A 959 56.50 -65.35 0.13
N LEU A 960 55.80 -66.35 0.67
CA LEU A 960 56.10 -67.00 1.93
C LEU A 960 56.85 -68.30 1.65
N ASP A 961 58.04 -68.43 2.20
CA ASP A 961 58.94 -69.54 1.97
C ASP A 961 59.32 -70.23 3.29
N SER A 962 59.35 -71.56 3.29
CA SER A 962 59.72 -72.35 4.47
C SER A 962 60.41 -73.66 4.08
N GLU A 963 61.47 -73.99 4.81
CA GLU A 963 62.29 -75.18 4.55
C GLU A 963 62.38 -76.11 5.77
N HIS A 964 62.57 -77.40 5.53
CA HIS A 964 62.74 -78.40 6.58
C HIS A 964 63.85 -79.42 6.27
N HIS A 965 64.52 -79.90 7.32
CA HIS A 965 65.61 -80.87 7.25
C HIS A 965 65.18 -82.34 7.03
N LEU A 966 63.88 -82.64 6.98
CA LEU A 966 63.33 -83.99 6.76
C LEU A 966 62.61 -84.06 5.42
N PRO A 967 62.75 -85.15 4.63
CA PRO A 967 61.97 -85.32 3.40
C PRO A 967 60.51 -85.69 3.72
N ASN A 968 59.59 -85.34 2.84
CA ASN A 968 58.12 -85.51 2.95
C ASN A 968 57.51 -84.83 4.19
N TYR A 969 58.15 -83.77 4.68
CA TYR A 969 57.64 -83.06 5.85
C TYR A 969 56.36 -82.28 5.54
N PHE A 970 56.36 -81.51 4.46
CA PHE A 970 55.19 -80.74 4.04
C PHE A 970 54.18 -81.60 3.28
N SER A 971 52.90 -81.31 3.48
CA SER A 971 51.74 -81.97 2.87
C SER A 971 50.76 -80.99 2.24
N GLU A 972 49.73 -81.50 1.53
CA GLU A 972 48.62 -80.70 0.99
C GLU A 972 47.86 -79.89 2.06
N ARG A 973 47.90 -80.35 3.33
CA ARG A 973 47.36 -79.61 4.47
C ARG A 973 48.13 -78.31 4.70
N ASP A 974 49.45 -78.36 4.60
CA ASP A 974 50.34 -77.23 4.87
C ASP A 974 50.25 -76.18 3.75
N VAL A 975 50.05 -76.62 2.51
CA VAL A 975 49.74 -75.74 1.37
C VAL A 975 48.45 -74.97 1.64
N LYS A 976 47.36 -75.64 2.07
CA LYS A 976 46.09 -74.98 2.38
C LYS A 976 46.20 -73.99 3.53
N ILE A 977 46.94 -74.34 4.59
CA ILE A 977 47.14 -73.45 5.74
C ILE A 977 47.96 -72.22 5.34
N LEU A 978 49.10 -72.40 4.69
CA LEU A 978 49.95 -71.27 4.29
C LEU A 978 49.30 -70.40 3.21
N THR A 979 48.48 -70.97 2.33
CA THR A 979 47.70 -70.19 1.35
C THR A 979 46.63 -69.34 2.03
N THR A 980 45.99 -69.90 3.07
CA THR A 980 45.01 -69.16 3.89
C THR A 980 45.70 -68.01 4.61
N ILE A 981 46.87 -68.25 5.21
CA ILE A 981 47.66 -67.23 5.88
C ILE A 981 48.15 -66.16 4.88
N GLY A 982 48.63 -66.56 3.71
CA GLY A 982 48.98 -65.64 2.62
C GLY A 982 47.83 -64.73 2.21
N THR A 983 46.60 -65.26 2.17
CA THR A 983 45.38 -64.47 1.88
C THR A 983 45.04 -63.49 3.02
N LEU A 984 45.22 -63.90 4.28
CA LEU A 984 44.99 -63.03 5.43
C LEU A 984 45.99 -61.86 5.49
N ILE A 985 47.27 -62.15 5.22
CA ILE A 985 48.31 -61.13 5.10
C ILE A 985 47.96 -60.14 3.98
N SER A 986 47.63 -60.66 2.79
CA SER A 986 47.37 -59.83 1.62
C SER A 986 46.17 -58.90 1.83
N ASN A 987 45.09 -59.42 2.43
CA ASN A 987 43.93 -58.62 2.81
C ASN A 987 44.26 -57.56 3.86
N LYS A 988 45.06 -57.90 4.89
CA LYS A 988 45.40 -56.94 5.93
C LYS A 988 46.30 -55.82 5.41
N LEU A 989 47.28 -56.13 4.55
CA LEU A 989 48.15 -55.14 3.91
C LEU A 989 47.33 -54.16 3.05
N LYS A 990 46.37 -54.67 2.27
CA LYS A 990 45.46 -53.83 1.47
C LYS A 990 44.43 -53.07 2.31
N GLN A 991 43.97 -53.65 3.41
CA GLN A 991 43.12 -52.94 4.36
C GLN A 991 43.85 -51.75 4.98
N ILE A 992 45.09 -51.92 5.44
CA ILE A 992 45.93 -50.85 5.98
C ILE A 992 46.13 -49.73 4.93
N GLU A 993 46.42 -50.09 3.67
CA GLU A 993 46.53 -49.12 2.55
C GLU A 993 45.20 -48.37 2.32
N SER A 994 44.06 -49.07 2.37
CA SER A 994 42.74 -48.47 2.12
C SER A 994 42.22 -47.59 3.26
N GLU A 995 42.47 -47.98 4.51
CA GLU A 995 42.05 -47.24 5.70
C GLU A 995 42.79 -45.91 5.78
N GLN A 996 44.11 -45.92 5.53
CA GLN A 996 44.90 -44.69 5.42
C GLN A 996 44.40 -43.77 4.30
N SER A 997 43.98 -44.32 3.16
CA SER A 997 43.37 -43.53 2.07
C SER A 997 41.98 -42.98 2.41
N LEU A 998 41.17 -43.70 3.18
CA LEU A 998 39.77 -43.38 3.43
C LEU A 998 39.61 -42.33 4.53
N GLU A 999 40.45 -42.39 5.56
CA GLU A 999 40.46 -41.43 6.66
C GLU A 999 40.71 -40.01 6.12
N VAL A 1000 41.73 -39.86 5.27
CA VAL A 1000 42.07 -38.58 4.62
C VAL A 1000 40.92 -38.06 3.76
N LYS A 1001 40.28 -38.91 2.97
CA LYS A 1001 39.15 -38.52 2.10
C LYS A 1001 37.89 -38.13 2.89
N ARG A 1002 37.64 -38.74 4.05
CA ARG A 1002 36.46 -38.45 4.88
C ARG A 1002 36.56 -37.10 5.56
N GLU A 1003 37.74 -36.77 6.08
CA GLU A 1003 37.98 -35.47 6.70
C GLU A 1003 37.89 -34.33 5.67
N GLU A 1004 38.42 -34.52 4.45
CA GLU A 1004 38.27 -33.55 3.36
C GLU A 1004 36.80 -33.30 2.98
N LEU A 1005 36.01 -34.35 2.81
CA LEU A 1005 34.62 -34.23 2.33
C LEU A 1005 33.69 -33.55 3.34
N ALA A 1006 33.88 -33.80 4.63
CA ALA A 1006 33.09 -33.20 5.70
C ALA A 1006 33.34 -31.68 5.79
N ASN A 1007 34.61 -31.28 5.73
CA ASN A 1007 35.02 -29.87 5.81
C ASN A 1007 34.53 -29.07 4.59
N ILE A 1008 34.55 -29.67 3.38
CA ILE A 1008 34.06 -29.03 2.15
C ILE A 1008 32.55 -28.77 2.21
N ASN A 1009 31.75 -29.71 2.71
CA ASN A 1009 30.29 -29.58 2.75
C ASN A 1009 29.82 -28.51 3.75
N GLU A 1010 30.48 -28.40 4.90
CA GLU A 1010 30.18 -27.37 5.90
C GLU A 1010 30.50 -25.97 5.36
N GLN A 1011 31.68 -25.80 4.75
CA GLN A 1011 32.09 -24.54 4.11
C GLN A 1011 31.16 -24.13 2.95
N LEU A 1012 30.65 -25.08 2.16
CA LEU A 1012 29.74 -24.81 1.05
C LEU A 1012 28.36 -24.32 1.53
N ALA A 1013 27.86 -24.86 2.64
CA ALA A 1013 26.58 -24.47 3.22
C ALA A 1013 26.62 -23.06 3.81
N GLU A 1014 27.66 -22.73 4.57
CA GLU A 1014 27.86 -21.38 5.10
C GLU A 1014 28.10 -20.36 3.98
N ALA A 1015 28.91 -20.69 2.97
CA ALA A 1015 29.18 -19.80 1.84
C ALA A 1015 27.91 -19.46 1.04
N ARG A 1016 27.01 -20.43 0.81
CA ARG A 1016 25.74 -20.21 0.10
C ARG A 1016 24.78 -19.30 0.87
N LEU A 1017 24.65 -19.52 2.18
CA LEU A 1017 23.75 -18.73 3.03
C LEU A 1017 24.26 -17.29 3.18
N SER A 1018 25.58 -17.13 3.32
CA SER A 1018 26.24 -15.83 3.41
C SER A 1018 26.22 -15.06 2.08
N ALA A 1019 26.33 -15.73 0.93
CA ALA A 1019 26.27 -15.08 -0.40
C ALA A 1019 24.88 -14.49 -0.72
N LEU A 1020 23.81 -15.18 -0.34
CA LEU A 1020 22.43 -14.69 -0.53
C LEU A 1020 22.10 -13.49 0.38
N GLN A 1021 22.61 -13.49 1.62
CA GLN A 1021 22.39 -12.39 2.56
C GLN A 1021 23.26 -11.16 2.25
N ALA A 1022 24.44 -11.34 1.63
CA ALA A 1022 25.38 -10.27 1.34
C ALA A 1022 25.06 -9.45 0.07
N GLN A 1023 24.20 -9.94 -0.83
CA GLN A 1023 24.00 -9.33 -2.17
C GLN A 1023 22.96 -8.20 -2.25
N MET A 1024 22.21 -7.91 -1.18
CA MET A 1024 21.42 -6.67 -1.10
C MET A 1024 21.91 -5.86 0.09
N ASN A 1025 22.72 -4.82 -0.16
CA ASN A 1025 23.15 -3.91 0.91
C ASN A 1025 21.91 -3.16 1.45
N PRO A 1026 21.39 -3.49 2.64
CA PRO A 1026 20.17 -2.87 3.14
C PRO A 1026 20.35 -1.36 3.29
N HIS A 1027 21.56 -0.95 3.66
CA HIS A 1027 21.94 0.46 3.81
C HIS A 1027 21.85 1.23 2.49
N PHE A 1028 22.17 0.61 1.35
CA PHE A 1028 22.02 1.25 0.03
C PHE A 1028 20.56 1.51 -0.32
N VAL A 1029 19.68 0.51 -0.13
CA VAL A 1029 18.23 0.63 -0.39
C VAL A 1029 17.60 1.69 0.50
N PHE A 1030 17.89 1.70 1.80
CA PHE A 1030 17.39 2.70 2.73
C PHE A 1030 17.85 4.12 2.37
N ASN A 1031 19.10 4.26 1.93
CA ASN A 1031 19.64 5.54 1.51
C ASN A 1031 18.96 6.08 0.25
N ALA A 1032 18.76 5.24 -0.77
CA ALA A 1032 18.05 5.63 -1.99
C ALA A 1032 16.62 6.11 -1.68
N LEU A 1033 15.90 5.38 -0.82
CA LEU A 1033 14.54 5.75 -0.39
C LEU A 1033 14.50 7.07 0.39
N ASN A 1034 15.48 7.31 1.25
CA ASN A 1034 15.59 8.58 1.99
C ASN A 1034 15.94 9.77 1.08
N SER A 1035 16.77 9.55 0.06
CA SER A 1035 17.07 10.57 -0.95
C SER A 1035 15.84 10.93 -1.76
N ILE A 1036 15.05 9.94 -2.21
CA ILE A 1036 13.76 10.17 -2.88
C ILE A 1036 12.81 10.95 -1.97
N LYS A 1037 12.69 10.54 -0.70
CA LYS A 1037 11.86 11.24 0.29
C LYS A 1037 12.27 12.70 0.45
N ARG A 1038 13.57 13.00 0.52
CA ARG A 1038 14.07 14.37 0.63
C ARG A 1038 13.77 15.21 -0.61
N MET A 1039 14.00 14.67 -1.82
CA MET A 1039 13.70 15.38 -3.08
C MET A 1039 12.21 15.71 -3.22
N ILE A 1040 11.31 14.83 -2.73
CA ILE A 1040 9.86 15.10 -2.67
C ILE A 1040 9.55 16.21 -1.67
N LEU A 1041 10.20 16.22 -0.50
CA LEU A 1041 10.01 17.27 0.52
C LEU A 1041 10.56 18.64 0.08
N ASP A 1042 11.62 18.65 -0.72
CA ASP A 1042 12.23 19.86 -1.27
C ASP A 1042 11.47 20.41 -2.50
N GLY A 1043 10.42 19.71 -2.97
CA GLY A 1043 9.57 20.13 -4.08
C GLY A 1043 10.12 19.83 -5.48
N ASP A 1044 11.20 19.05 -5.59
CA ASP A 1044 11.84 18.70 -6.86
C ASP A 1044 11.34 17.35 -7.39
N SER A 1045 10.08 17.35 -7.87
CA SER A 1045 9.40 16.14 -8.37
C SER A 1045 10.07 15.54 -9.61
N GLU A 1046 10.73 16.37 -10.44
CA GLU A 1046 11.40 15.91 -11.65
C GLU A 1046 12.67 15.11 -11.30
N LYS A 1047 13.50 15.63 -10.39
CA LYS A 1047 14.69 14.92 -9.91
C LYS A 1047 14.33 13.66 -9.15
N ALA A 1048 13.26 13.67 -8.34
CA ALA A 1048 12.75 12.49 -7.64
C ALA A 1048 12.29 11.38 -8.61
N SER A 1049 11.55 11.75 -9.66
CA SER A 1049 11.08 10.81 -10.70
C SER A 1049 12.25 10.20 -11.50
N ARG A 1050 13.24 11.04 -11.86
CA ARG A 1050 14.46 10.60 -12.55
C ARG A 1050 15.28 9.64 -11.68
N TYR A 1051 15.44 9.96 -10.39
CA TYR A 1051 16.14 9.10 -9.43
C TYR A 1051 15.44 7.75 -9.24
N LEU A 1052 14.10 7.75 -9.08
CA LEU A 1052 13.31 6.53 -8.92
C LEU A 1052 13.40 5.61 -10.15
N SER A 1053 13.33 6.18 -11.36
CA SER A 1053 13.44 5.42 -12.60
C SER A 1053 14.80 4.75 -12.75
N LYS A 1054 15.89 5.47 -12.41
CA LYS A 1054 17.26 4.93 -12.42
C LYS A 1054 17.47 3.88 -11.34
N PHE A 1055 16.90 4.08 -10.15
CA PHE A 1055 16.92 3.10 -9.06
C PHE A 1055 16.23 1.79 -9.45
N ALA A 1056 15.05 1.85 -10.07
CA ALA A 1056 14.32 0.67 -10.55
C ALA A 1056 15.08 -0.11 -11.64
N LEU A 1057 15.71 0.61 -12.58
CA LEU A 1057 16.56 0.01 -13.62
C LEU A 1057 17.74 -0.76 -12.99
N MET A 1058 18.44 -0.14 -12.06
CA MET A 1058 19.60 -0.73 -11.39
C MET A 1058 19.25 -1.98 -10.56
N ILE A 1059 18.12 -2.00 -9.86
CA ILE A 1059 17.66 -3.19 -9.11
C ILE A 1059 17.39 -4.35 -10.06
N ARG A 1060 16.74 -4.09 -11.20
CA ARG A 1060 16.47 -5.12 -12.22
C ARG A 1060 17.77 -5.68 -12.79
N MET A 1061 18.73 -4.83 -13.13
CA MET A 1061 20.03 -5.26 -13.64
C MET A 1061 20.84 -6.02 -12.59
N THR A 1062 20.79 -5.61 -11.31
CA THR A 1062 21.47 -6.32 -10.20
C THR A 1062 20.92 -7.73 -10.04
N LEU A 1063 19.61 -7.91 -10.06
CA LEU A 1063 18.98 -9.23 -9.97
C LEU A 1063 19.30 -10.11 -11.18
N ASN A 1064 19.38 -9.54 -12.38
CA ASN A 1064 19.77 -10.28 -13.58
C ASN A 1064 21.25 -10.68 -13.54
N HIS A 1065 22.16 -9.73 -13.28
CA HIS A 1065 23.61 -9.97 -13.18
C HIS A 1065 23.99 -10.89 -12.01
N SER A 1066 23.12 -11.05 -11.00
CA SER A 1066 23.35 -11.99 -9.89
C SER A 1066 23.17 -13.46 -10.27
N LYS A 1067 22.41 -13.74 -11.34
CA LYS A 1067 22.13 -15.11 -11.81
C LYS A 1067 23.27 -15.67 -12.65
N ASP A 1068 23.94 -14.79 -13.39
CA ASP A 1068 24.98 -15.15 -14.33
C ASP A 1068 26.37 -14.78 -13.79
N ILE A 1069 27.31 -15.74 -13.88
CA ILE A 1069 28.70 -15.58 -13.40
C ILE A 1069 29.44 -14.57 -14.28
N PHE A 1070 29.09 -14.53 -15.56
CA PHE A 1070 29.65 -13.70 -16.61
C PHE A 1070 28.53 -12.97 -17.37
N VAL A 1071 28.77 -11.72 -17.72
CA VAL A 1071 27.87 -10.85 -18.52
C VAL A 1071 28.70 -10.09 -19.55
N THR A 1072 28.09 -9.48 -20.57
CA THR A 1072 28.87 -8.73 -21.56
C THR A 1072 29.50 -7.48 -20.92
N LEU A 1073 30.56 -6.95 -21.53
CA LEU A 1073 31.19 -5.72 -21.09
C LEU A 1073 30.21 -4.54 -21.23
N ASP A 1074 29.38 -4.54 -22.29
CA ASP A 1074 28.32 -3.54 -22.46
C ASP A 1074 27.30 -3.57 -21.33
N GLU A 1075 26.86 -4.75 -20.89
CA GLU A 1075 25.96 -4.90 -19.74
C GLU A 1075 26.61 -4.35 -18.46
N ASN A 1076 27.91 -4.60 -18.24
CA ASN A 1076 28.65 -4.01 -17.12
C ASN A 1076 28.75 -2.48 -17.23
N ILE A 1077 29.02 -1.95 -18.43
CA ILE A 1077 29.13 -0.50 -18.65
C ILE A 1077 27.77 0.17 -18.41
N GLU A 1078 26.68 -0.40 -18.90
CA GLU A 1078 25.33 0.11 -18.68
C GLU A 1078 24.99 0.13 -17.18
N TYR A 1079 25.36 -0.93 -16.46
CA TYR A 1079 25.17 -1.01 -15.02
C TYR A 1079 25.95 0.08 -14.28
N LEU A 1080 27.23 0.27 -14.63
CA LEU A 1080 28.08 1.30 -14.05
C LEU A 1080 27.58 2.71 -14.34
N LYS A 1081 27.08 2.98 -15.55
CA LYS A 1081 26.44 4.26 -15.91
C LYS A 1081 25.23 4.52 -15.03
N ALA A 1082 24.32 3.55 -14.90
CA ALA A 1082 23.14 3.68 -14.07
C ALA A 1082 23.48 3.94 -12.59
N TYR A 1083 24.50 3.26 -12.06
CA TYR A 1083 25.00 3.48 -10.70
C TYR A 1083 25.61 4.89 -10.52
N LEU A 1084 26.51 5.31 -11.42
CA LEU A 1084 27.18 6.61 -11.37
C LEU A 1084 26.22 7.78 -11.49
N GLU A 1085 25.24 7.70 -12.42
CA GLU A 1085 24.19 8.71 -12.56
C GLU A 1085 23.32 8.82 -11.31
N MET A 1086 23.00 7.69 -10.67
CA MET A 1086 22.22 7.71 -9.44
C MET A 1086 22.99 8.40 -8.31
N GLU A 1087 24.27 8.08 -8.13
CA GLU A 1087 25.11 8.74 -7.12
C GLU A 1087 25.36 10.21 -7.46
N GLN A 1088 25.49 10.57 -8.74
CA GLN A 1088 25.61 11.97 -9.19
C GLN A 1088 24.35 12.78 -8.82
N LEU A 1089 23.15 12.24 -9.08
CA LEU A 1089 21.89 12.85 -8.66
C LEU A 1089 21.73 12.95 -7.15
N ARG A 1090 22.25 11.95 -6.40
CA ARG A 1090 22.21 11.92 -4.93
C ARG A 1090 23.02 13.04 -4.30
N PHE A 1091 24.09 13.46 -4.97
CA PHE A 1091 25.02 14.48 -4.49
C PHE A 1091 25.02 15.73 -5.36
N ASP A 1092 23.85 16.11 -5.90
CA ASP A 1092 23.64 17.38 -6.60
C ASP A 1092 24.69 17.67 -7.68
N ASP A 1093 25.03 16.65 -8.47
CA ASP A 1093 26.01 16.73 -9.56
C ASP A 1093 27.43 17.14 -9.10
N SER A 1094 27.77 16.88 -7.83
CA SER A 1094 29.04 17.29 -7.21
C SER A 1094 30.30 16.61 -7.75
N PHE A 1095 30.17 15.63 -8.65
CA PHE A 1095 31.29 15.00 -9.34
C PHE A 1095 30.95 14.70 -10.80
N SER A 1096 31.97 14.61 -11.64
CA SER A 1096 31.86 14.19 -13.04
C SER A 1096 32.52 12.82 -13.25
N TYR A 1097 32.02 12.07 -14.23
CA TYR A 1097 32.61 10.79 -14.60
C TYR A 1097 32.82 10.66 -16.11
N THR A 1098 33.75 9.81 -16.52
CA THR A 1098 33.90 9.43 -17.92
C THR A 1098 34.28 7.97 -18.03
N ILE A 1099 33.57 7.23 -18.88
CA ILE A 1099 33.86 5.82 -19.19
C ILE A 1099 34.38 5.76 -20.63
N PHE A 1100 35.56 5.19 -20.82
CA PHE A 1100 36.19 5.01 -22.12
C PHE A 1100 36.41 3.52 -22.42
N THR A 1101 36.06 3.10 -23.63
CA THR A 1101 36.37 1.76 -24.15
C THR A 1101 37.38 1.91 -25.28
N GLY A 1102 38.48 1.15 -25.21
CA GLY A 1102 39.52 1.18 -26.23
C GLY A 1102 39.02 0.66 -27.59
N PRO A 1103 39.60 1.11 -28.72
CA PRO A 1103 39.11 0.78 -30.06
C PRO A 1103 39.26 -0.71 -30.43
N ASN A 1104 40.06 -1.48 -29.67
CA ASN A 1104 40.31 -2.90 -29.92
C ASN A 1104 39.37 -3.84 -29.14
N ILE A 1105 38.36 -3.30 -28.44
CA ILE A 1105 37.40 -4.09 -27.66
C ILE A 1105 36.03 -3.99 -28.32
N ASP A 1106 35.45 -5.14 -28.68
CA ASP A 1106 34.02 -5.24 -28.97
C ASP A 1106 33.27 -5.48 -27.65
N ALA A 1107 32.65 -4.44 -27.11
CA ALA A 1107 32.01 -4.50 -25.80
C ALA A 1107 30.75 -5.38 -25.76
N GLY A 1108 30.12 -5.66 -26.91
CA GLY A 1108 28.95 -6.53 -27.01
C GLY A 1108 29.30 -8.02 -26.97
N GLU A 1109 30.46 -8.40 -27.51
CA GLU A 1109 30.93 -9.80 -27.53
C GLU A 1109 31.91 -10.12 -26.39
N THR A 1110 32.54 -9.10 -25.81
CA THR A 1110 33.48 -9.27 -24.72
C THR A 1110 32.76 -9.68 -23.44
N ILE A 1111 33.09 -10.85 -22.91
CA ILE A 1111 32.51 -11.37 -21.67
C ILE A 1111 33.34 -10.94 -20.45
N PHE A 1112 32.69 -10.36 -19.44
CA PHE A 1112 33.30 -9.82 -18.23
C PHE A 1112 32.59 -10.38 -16.97
N PRO A 1113 33.33 -10.75 -15.90
CA PRO A 1113 32.73 -11.22 -14.64
C PRO A 1113 31.71 -10.24 -14.01
N SER A 1114 30.51 -10.72 -13.70
CA SER A 1114 29.43 -9.87 -13.20
C SER A 1114 29.76 -9.22 -11.84
N LEU A 1115 29.34 -7.97 -11.62
CA LEU A 1115 29.36 -7.28 -10.31
C LEU A 1115 30.75 -7.15 -9.65
N MET A 1116 31.86 -7.15 -10.41
CA MET A 1116 33.21 -6.99 -9.86
C MET A 1116 33.72 -5.54 -9.85
N ILE A 1117 33.26 -4.70 -10.79
CA ILE A 1117 33.75 -3.31 -10.95
C ILE A 1117 33.05 -2.37 -9.97
N GLN A 1118 31.76 -2.61 -9.69
CA GLN A 1118 30.95 -1.73 -8.86
C GLN A 1118 31.58 -1.43 -7.50
N PRO A 1119 31.99 -2.41 -6.65
CA PRO A 1119 32.55 -2.12 -5.33
C PRO A 1119 33.78 -1.20 -5.36
N LEU A 1120 34.55 -1.25 -6.45
CA LEU A 1120 35.72 -0.39 -6.65
C LEU A 1120 35.30 1.06 -6.94
N VAL A 1121 34.27 1.23 -7.78
CA VAL A 1121 33.66 2.54 -8.07
C VAL A 1121 32.97 3.12 -6.84
N GLU A 1122 32.28 2.32 -6.03
CA GLU A 1122 31.68 2.80 -4.77
C GLU A 1122 32.75 3.34 -3.83
N ASN A 1123 33.85 2.61 -3.66
CA ASN A 1123 34.97 3.06 -2.83
C ASN A 1123 35.61 4.36 -3.36
N ALA A 1124 35.78 4.48 -4.67
CA ALA A 1124 36.32 5.69 -5.29
C ALA A 1124 35.45 6.93 -5.01
N ILE A 1125 34.13 6.79 -5.05
CA ILE A 1125 33.20 7.90 -4.74
C ILE A 1125 33.22 8.22 -3.24
N TRP A 1126 32.92 7.23 -2.40
CA TRP A 1126 32.64 7.45 -0.97
C TRP A 1126 33.89 7.75 -0.15
N HIS A 1127 34.99 7.05 -0.42
CA HIS A 1127 36.23 7.16 0.35
C HIS A 1127 37.29 8.04 -0.33
N GLY A 1128 37.19 8.23 -1.65
CA GLY A 1128 38.08 9.10 -2.43
C GLY A 1128 37.49 10.49 -2.67
N LEU A 1129 36.42 10.58 -3.44
CA LEU A 1129 35.89 11.84 -3.99
C LEU A 1129 35.10 12.68 -2.98
N LEU A 1130 34.15 12.09 -2.24
CA LEU A 1130 33.24 12.86 -1.38
C LEU A 1130 33.96 13.70 -0.31
N PRO A 1131 35.02 13.20 0.37
CA PRO A 1131 35.77 14.00 1.35
C PRO A 1131 36.62 15.12 0.72
N ALA A 1132 36.86 15.08 -0.60
CA ALA A 1132 37.69 16.07 -1.28
C ALA A 1132 36.98 17.44 -1.41
N ARG A 1133 37.75 18.52 -1.29
CA ARG A 1133 37.25 19.92 -1.34
C ARG A 1133 37.54 20.64 -2.67
N HIS A 1134 38.03 19.92 -3.67
CA HIS A 1134 38.28 20.43 -5.03
C HIS A 1134 37.34 19.73 -6.02
N GLU A 1135 37.45 20.07 -7.31
CA GLU A 1135 36.71 19.42 -8.39
C GLU A 1135 36.86 17.89 -8.32
N LYS A 1136 35.74 17.17 -8.41
CA LYS A 1136 35.67 15.72 -8.21
C LYS A 1136 35.46 15.03 -9.55
N ARG A 1137 36.39 14.15 -9.93
CA ARG A 1137 36.37 13.43 -11.20
C ARG A 1137 36.77 11.98 -11.02
N ILE A 1138 36.02 11.09 -11.65
CA ILE A 1138 36.35 9.67 -11.81
C ILE A 1138 36.47 9.30 -13.29
N ILE A 1139 37.51 8.57 -13.64
CA ILE A 1139 37.76 8.07 -15.01
C ILE A 1139 37.80 6.56 -14.95
N ILE A 1140 36.97 5.90 -15.77
CA ILE A 1140 36.98 4.46 -15.94
C ILE A 1140 37.42 4.18 -17.38
N ARG A 1141 38.44 3.36 -17.56
CA ARG A 1141 38.99 3.02 -18.87
C ARG A 1141 39.11 1.52 -19.03
N PHE A 1142 38.53 0.99 -20.10
CA PHE A 1142 38.69 -0.38 -20.54
C PHE A 1142 39.68 -0.41 -21.72
N THR A 1143 40.76 -1.17 -21.57
CA THR A 1143 41.79 -1.34 -22.60
C THR A 1143 42.13 -2.81 -22.75
N GLN A 1144 42.38 -3.25 -23.97
CA GLN A 1144 42.84 -4.61 -24.26
C GLN A 1144 44.29 -4.57 -24.74
N CYS A 1145 45.11 -5.43 -24.16
CA CYS A 1145 46.47 -5.70 -24.59
C CYS A 1145 46.62 -7.22 -24.69
N ASP A 1146 46.95 -7.73 -25.88
CA ASP A 1146 46.99 -9.17 -26.20
C ASP A 1146 45.70 -9.90 -25.79
N ASN A 1147 45.81 -10.97 -24.99
CA ASN A 1147 44.69 -11.76 -24.48
C ASN A 1147 44.17 -11.27 -23.12
N MET A 1148 44.48 -10.02 -22.72
CA MET A 1148 44.06 -9.45 -21.43
C MET A 1148 43.26 -8.16 -21.60
N ILE A 1149 42.17 -8.06 -20.84
CA ILE A 1149 41.41 -6.83 -20.66
C ILE A 1149 41.76 -6.22 -19.32
N THR A 1150 42.02 -4.92 -19.34
CA THR A 1150 42.33 -4.10 -18.17
C THR A 1150 41.23 -3.06 -17.97
N CYS A 1151 40.58 -3.09 -16.82
CA CYS A 1151 39.71 -2.03 -16.32
C CYS A 1151 40.50 -1.16 -15.34
N LEU A 1152 40.72 0.11 -15.70
CA LEU A 1152 41.40 1.09 -14.87
C LEU A 1152 40.39 2.12 -14.36
N ILE A 1153 40.34 2.29 -13.04
CA ILE A 1153 39.49 3.28 -12.35
C ILE A 1153 40.42 4.26 -11.66
N GLU A 1154 40.33 5.54 -12.02
CA GLU A 1154 41.14 6.60 -11.44
C GLU A 1154 40.25 7.70 -10.89
N ASP A 1155 40.37 7.97 -9.58
CA ASP A 1155 39.74 9.12 -8.94
C ASP A 1155 40.79 10.19 -8.61
N ASN A 1156 40.38 11.46 -8.59
CA ASN A 1156 41.25 12.57 -8.20
C ASN A 1156 41.10 12.98 -6.73
N GLY A 1157 40.54 12.12 -5.88
CA GLY A 1157 40.16 12.42 -4.50
C GLY A 1157 41.34 12.48 -3.51
N ILE A 1158 41.05 12.19 -2.24
CA ILE A 1158 42.02 12.40 -1.15
C ILE A 1158 43.18 11.38 -1.11
N GLY A 1159 43.04 10.24 -1.80
CA GLY A 1159 43.98 9.11 -1.77
C GLY A 1159 43.78 8.17 -0.57
N ILE A 1160 44.32 6.95 -0.67
CA ILE A 1160 44.08 5.85 0.27
C ILE A 1160 44.59 6.20 1.68
N ARG A 1161 45.84 6.69 1.78
CA ARG A 1161 46.50 6.93 3.08
C ARG A 1161 45.81 8.02 3.88
N GLU A 1162 45.32 9.07 3.22
CA GLU A 1162 44.56 10.13 3.90
C GLU A 1162 43.15 9.67 4.28
N SER A 1163 42.53 8.81 3.47
CA SER A 1163 41.23 8.19 3.80
C SER A 1163 41.32 7.30 5.05
N GLU A 1164 42.40 6.50 5.19
CA GLU A 1164 42.65 5.67 6.36
C GLU A 1164 42.92 6.48 7.63
N LYS A 1165 43.68 7.59 7.54
CA LYS A 1165 43.89 8.51 8.68
C LYS A 1165 42.57 9.11 9.18
N LEU A 1166 41.69 9.54 8.27
CA LEU A 1166 40.37 10.07 8.62
C LEU A 1166 39.49 9.03 9.30
N LYS A 1167 39.57 7.76 8.87
CA LYS A 1167 38.84 6.65 9.51
C LYS A 1167 39.34 6.36 10.92
N GLN A 1168 40.65 6.43 11.15
CA GLN A 1168 41.24 6.24 12.49
C GLN A 1168 40.90 7.39 13.45
N MET A 1169 40.83 8.64 12.98
CA MET A 1169 40.44 9.79 13.83
C MET A 1169 38.96 9.79 14.24
N ASN A 1170 38.07 9.25 13.40
CA ASN A 1170 36.62 9.27 13.64
C ASN A 1170 36.08 8.03 14.40
N GLY A 1171 36.95 7.17 14.93
CA GLY A 1171 36.57 6.05 15.81
C GLY A 1171 35.79 4.90 15.15
N ALA A 1172 35.62 4.90 13.82
CA ALA A 1172 34.92 3.84 13.10
C ALA A 1172 35.92 2.84 12.49
N ILE A 1173 36.24 1.77 13.23
CA ILE A 1173 36.91 0.60 12.65
C ILE A 1173 35.86 -0.21 11.89
N HIS A 1174 35.53 0.22 10.67
CA HIS A 1174 34.74 -0.58 9.74
C HIS A 1174 35.69 -1.29 8.75
N HIS A 1175 35.88 -2.59 8.93
CA HIS A 1175 36.52 -3.44 7.92
C HIS A 1175 35.69 -3.40 6.64
N SER A 1176 36.32 -3.10 5.49
CA SER A 1176 35.62 -2.99 4.20
C SER A 1176 35.22 -4.38 3.67
N LEU A 1177 34.08 -4.90 4.14
CA LEU A 1177 33.47 -6.16 3.69
C LEU A 1177 33.42 -6.28 2.15
N GLY A 1178 33.23 -5.17 1.44
CA GLY A 1178 33.19 -5.13 -0.03
C GLY A 1178 34.50 -5.53 -0.72
N LEU A 1179 35.67 -5.08 -0.23
CA LEU A 1179 36.97 -5.41 -0.84
C LEU A 1179 37.40 -6.85 -0.51
N GLU A 1180 37.05 -7.33 0.68
CA GLU A 1180 37.32 -8.72 1.09
C GLU A 1180 36.49 -9.71 0.24
N ASN A 1181 35.22 -9.39 -0.01
CA ASN A 1181 34.35 -10.18 -0.89
C ASN A 1181 34.86 -10.17 -2.34
N LEU A 1182 35.38 -9.04 -2.83
CA LEU A 1182 35.99 -8.97 -4.15
C LEU A 1182 37.26 -9.85 -4.26
N LYS A 1183 38.14 -9.83 -3.26
CA LYS A 1183 39.33 -10.71 -3.22
C LYS A 1183 38.97 -12.20 -3.21
N LYS A 1184 37.94 -12.58 -2.44
CA LYS A 1184 37.41 -13.96 -2.44
C LYS A 1184 36.87 -14.33 -3.83
N ARG A 1185 36.19 -13.41 -4.50
CA ARG A 1185 35.66 -13.63 -5.85
C ARG A 1185 36.77 -13.76 -6.89
N ILE A 1186 37.80 -12.91 -6.86
CA ILE A 1186 38.99 -13.03 -7.74
C ILE A 1186 39.65 -14.40 -7.61
N LYS A 1187 39.81 -14.90 -6.37
CA LYS A 1187 40.36 -16.24 -6.11
C LYS A 1187 39.52 -17.34 -6.78
N ILE A 1188 38.19 -17.29 -6.63
CA ILE A 1188 37.26 -18.25 -7.27
C ILE A 1188 37.34 -18.16 -8.80
N MET A 1189 37.46 -16.96 -9.36
CA MET A 1189 37.55 -16.78 -10.81
C MET A 1189 38.82 -17.43 -11.38
N ASN A 1190 39.95 -17.28 -10.68
CA ASN A 1190 41.22 -17.86 -11.10
C ASN A 1190 41.27 -19.38 -10.92
N GLU A 1191 40.75 -19.91 -9.81
CA GLU A 1191 40.78 -21.35 -9.52
C GLU A 1191 39.84 -22.15 -10.42
N LYS A 1192 38.71 -21.56 -10.86
CA LYS A 1192 37.64 -22.29 -11.54
C LYS A 1192 37.51 -22.00 -13.04
N TYR A 1193 37.94 -20.82 -13.50
CA TYR A 1193 37.70 -20.36 -14.87
C TYR A 1193 38.98 -19.86 -15.58
N ASP A 1194 40.16 -20.10 -15.01
CA ASP A 1194 41.49 -19.75 -15.58
C ASP A 1194 41.62 -18.30 -16.07
N THR A 1195 40.95 -17.36 -15.37
CA THR A 1195 40.81 -15.98 -15.83
C THR A 1195 42.03 -15.09 -15.58
N ASN A 1196 43.07 -15.58 -14.88
CA ASN A 1196 44.23 -14.78 -14.42
C ASN A 1196 43.87 -13.36 -13.94
N CYS A 1197 42.78 -13.26 -13.18
CA CYS A 1197 42.26 -12.01 -12.66
C CYS A 1197 43.19 -11.46 -11.59
N ALA A 1198 43.63 -10.22 -11.76
CA ALA A 1198 44.53 -9.51 -10.84
C ALA A 1198 43.95 -8.14 -10.48
N LEU A 1199 44.08 -7.75 -9.22
CA LEU A 1199 43.64 -6.44 -8.71
C LEU A 1199 44.83 -5.73 -8.08
N GLU A 1200 45.14 -4.55 -8.61
CA GLU A 1200 46.15 -3.64 -8.09
C GLU A 1200 45.48 -2.33 -7.65
N ILE A 1201 45.85 -1.81 -6.49
CA ILE A 1201 45.33 -0.54 -5.94
C ILE A 1201 46.53 0.29 -5.52
N VAL A 1202 46.66 1.49 -6.09
CA VAL A 1202 47.82 2.38 -5.90
C VAL A 1202 47.35 3.79 -5.55
N ASP A 1203 48.01 4.44 -4.59
CA ASP A 1203 47.82 5.86 -4.31
C ASP A 1203 48.56 6.67 -5.40
N LEU A 1204 47.88 7.61 -6.07
CA LEU A 1204 48.46 8.34 -7.20
C LEU A 1204 49.73 9.12 -6.82
N LYS A 1205 49.91 9.47 -5.53
CA LYS A 1205 51.13 10.11 -5.03
C LYS A 1205 52.38 9.25 -5.18
N ASP A 1206 52.22 7.92 -5.17
CA ASP A 1206 53.33 6.96 -5.32
C ASP A 1206 53.74 6.80 -6.79
N VAL A 1207 52.86 7.17 -7.75
CA VAL A 1207 53.11 7.09 -9.20
C VAL A 1207 53.55 8.44 -9.77
N GLU A 1208 52.92 9.52 -9.34
CA GLU A 1208 53.23 10.90 -9.75
C GLU A 1208 53.17 11.81 -8.52
N LYS A 1209 54.31 12.36 -8.07
CA LYS A 1209 54.41 13.16 -6.83
C LYS A 1209 53.43 14.35 -6.72
N ASN A 1210 52.90 14.83 -7.85
CA ASN A 1210 51.98 15.97 -7.91
C ASN A 1210 50.49 15.58 -8.07
N LYS A 1211 50.14 14.30 -8.21
CA LYS A 1211 48.74 13.84 -8.30
C LYS A 1211 48.24 13.34 -6.95
N LYS A 1212 46.95 13.58 -6.69
CA LYS A 1212 46.22 13.08 -5.53
C LYS A 1212 45.05 12.23 -6.02
N GLY A 1213 44.73 11.17 -5.29
CA GLY A 1213 43.65 10.24 -5.61
C GLY A 1213 44.11 8.79 -5.65
N THR A 1214 43.25 7.90 -6.12
CA THR A 1214 43.52 6.46 -6.16
C THR A 1214 43.41 5.95 -7.59
N ARG A 1215 44.32 5.04 -7.95
CA ARG A 1215 44.21 4.24 -9.18
C ARG A 1215 43.98 2.79 -8.81
N VAL A 1216 42.94 2.20 -9.38
CA VAL A 1216 42.62 0.79 -9.27
C VAL A 1216 42.71 0.16 -10.65
N THR A 1217 43.43 -0.94 -10.75
CA THR A 1217 43.62 -1.69 -11.99
C THR A 1217 43.14 -3.11 -11.78
N LEU A 1218 42.08 -3.50 -12.49
CA LEU A 1218 41.53 -4.86 -12.51
C LEU A 1218 41.80 -5.46 -13.88
N GLN A 1219 42.59 -6.55 -13.92
CA GLN A 1219 42.95 -7.25 -15.15
C GLN A 1219 42.35 -8.64 -15.16
N PHE A 1220 42.05 -9.16 -16.35
CA PHE A 1220 41.62 -10.55 -16.56
C PHE A 1220 41.88 -10.97 -18.01
N ASN A 1221 42.07 -12.26 -18.23
CA ASN A 1221 42.19 -12.86 -19.55
C ASN A 1221 40.85 -12.86 -20.28
N ILE A 1222 40.88 -12.67 -21.61
CA ILE A 1222 39.72 -12.85 -22.47
C ILE A 1222 39.33 -14.32 -22.45
N ILE A 1223 38.06 -14.56 -22.16
CA ILE A 1223 37.46 -15.89 -22.14
C ILE A 1223 36.81 -16.08 -23.51
N ASN A 1224 37.47 -16.82 -24.40
CA ASN A 1224 36.87 -17.20 -25.67
C ASN A 1224 35.79 -18.25 -25.40
N THR A 1225 34.53 -17.90 -25.62
CA THR A 1225 33.41 -18.87 -25.70
C THR A 1225 33.46 -19.67 -26.99
#